data_AF-A0A9D9G8B1-F1
#
_entry.id   AF-A0A9D9G8B1-F1
#
_cell.length_a   1.000
_cell.length_b   1.000
_cell.length_c   1.000
_cell.angle_alpha   90.00
_cell.angle_beta   90.00
_cell.angle_gamma   90.00
#
_symmetry.space_group_name_H-M   'P 1'
#
loop_
_entity.id
_entity.type
_entity.pdbx_description
1 polymer ?
#
loop_
_entity_poly.entity_id
_entity_poly.type
_entity_poly.pdbx_seq_one_letter_code
_entity_poly.pdbx_strand_id
1 'polypeptide(L)'
;MKKIFTLLLTFIALFALVACKTNNPSGEGGGNGQSQGEGGGQQGGQGEGGGQQGGEGQGGQGGEGEGGEGDTYTPGITAETNSIELKVGDKLNALDGVTAIDENGNDLTSQIVVSHLIPLDDEGCVKQSGNYQIKYVVTINGLKYNLYRSVTVIFELPQTDDLVVNGNFELGATDPFTKSEFENGGATLSIVKNGENNELKVDITAVSSNLASPRVESNEFTLTAGKYYKLTFKARADEARSIQVQVGQLISAAPWFYGLADQSVDLTTTMQEFEVSFLADATVVQDFSKVQVLFGFGTQPEGKVTAQTACYLDDIKVEETKVASLLNAESIDFGEEETAISAPGAAKVWYVKSADWNCGPATEATYSLEDGVIKITGTQPEGTAWFATQLFLYSSELQAGNYTLSFNLKLNKDGNIKYAVNDANKNGLKVVNSGAVVNGDNALSLTFNLLEAGKAGLSIQFGTEAGGNIGAFEAEVSDILLVRNGDPVIVDYADPTCLLGTIKGSKIGEERDATGEPYTFFVWYVQDASWGCGPVCVTNQSYADGALTVTSNLTAEHWWFATQIFYATEAIDASGTHKVSFNLNASAAGTITINGTKVDLVAGDNAIEFDAEVKAGAKFVLSIQLGWEEKVEGANPISHQYLGSNTLVLSEFKMDGVAANVGSGSQDDEGEETGELLSLKSLKPEMGEEGIAVANPGQAVVWYDQGGWLGAASTATFNLTDGVISITATQPAGSCWFATQLFLYSKELQPGSYTLSFNLKLNKAGKVKFAANSGANNPIVAIASQDVVAGDNTLTVTFELTAAGKAGLSLQFGVDGVGNIGDFEAEVSNIAIVANE
;
A
#
# COMPACT_ATOMS: atom_id res chain seq x y z
N MET A 1 -16.03 -9.63 -57.57
CA MET A 1 -14.97 -8.69 -58.02
C MET A 1 -13.90 -8.70 -56.94
N LYS A 2 -12.73 -9.33 -57.22
CA LYS A 2 -11.37 -8.70 -57.28
C LYS A 2 -10.91 -8.05 -55.95
N LYS A 3 -9.74 -8.35 -55.36
CA LYS A 3 -8.71 -9.42 -55.49
C LYS A 3 -7.92 -9.45 -54.15
N ILE A 4 -7.67 -10.61 -53.50
CA ILE A 4 -6.50 -11.52 -53.65
C ILE A 4 -5.14 -10.84 -53.39
N PHE A 5 -4.38 -11.27 -52.37
CA PHE A 5 -3.14 -12.06 -52.57
C PHE A 5 -2.56 -12.74 -51.32
N THR A 6 -2.15 -14.00 -51.50
CA THR A 6 -1.35 -14.85 -50.61
C THR A 6 -0.10 -15.26 -51.39
N LEU A 7 1.09 -15.33 -50.81
CA LEU A 7 2.08 -16.34 -51.22
C LEU A 7 3.19 -16.61 -50.19
N LEU A 8 3.83 -17.76 -50.39
CA LEU A 8 4.78 -18.50 -49.56
C LEU A 8 6.11 -18.68 -50.36
N LEU A 9 7.15 -19.19 -49.69
CA LEU A 9 8.41 -19.80 -50.17
C LEU A 9 9.72 -18.98 -50.22
N THR A 10 10.57 -19.29 -49.23
CA THR A 10 11.93 -19.86 -49.33
C THR A 10 12.83 -19.57 -50.55
N PHE A 11 14.09 -19.18 -50.27
CA PHE A 11 15.26 -19.55 -51.08
C PHE A 11 16.55 -19.66 -50.23
N ILE A 12 17.38 -20.67 -50.51
CA ILE A 12 18.74 -20.87 -49.99
C ILE A 12 19.65 -21.08 -51.21
N ALA A 13 20.85 -20.46 -51.25
CA ALA A 13 22.13 -21.13 -51.53
C ALA A 13 23.32 -20.17 -51.85
N LEU A 14 24.42 -20.40 -51.12
CA LEU A 14 25.84 -20.35 -51.53
C LEU A 14 26.43 -19.12 -52.25
N PHE A 15 27.46 -18.57 -51.61
CA PHE A 15 28.80 -18.51 -52.21
C PHE A 15 29.83 -19.04 -51.23
N ALA A 16 30.94 -19.60 -51.71
CA ALA A 16 31.88 -20.33 -50.86
C ALA A 16 33.37 -20.11 -51.21
N LEU A 17 34.18 -20.22 -50.14
CA LEU A 17 35.44 -20.96 -50.06
C LEU A 17 36.80 -20.23 -50.20
N VAL A 18 37.75 -20.79 -49.44
CA VAL A 18 39.24 -20.76 -49.50
C VAL A 18 39.94 -19.70 -48.64
N ALA A 19 40.95 -20.00 -47.80
CA ALA A 19 41.22 -21.09 -46.81
C ALA A 19 42.65 -20.93 -46.23
N CYS A 20 42.98 -21.72 -45.17
CA CYS A 20 44.34 -22.02 -44.65
C CYS A 20 45.04 -20.89 -43.83
N LYS A 21 45.92 -21.10 -42.83
CA LYS A 21 46.53 -22.28 -42.12
C LYS A 21 47.44 -21.75 -40.95
N THR A 22 47.85 -22.43 -39.86
CA THR A 22 47.47 -23.68 -39.14
C THR A 22 48.21 -23.77 -37.77
N ASN A 23 47.81 -24.74 -36.92
CA ASN A 23 48.64 -25.50 -35.94
C ASN A 23 48.99 -24.93 -34.53
N ASN A 24 48.62 -25.74 -33.52
CA ASN A 24 49.34 -25.97 -32.24
C ASN A 24 50.62 -26.82 -32.52
N PRO A 25 51.70 -26.87 -31.70
CA PRO A 25 51.64 -27.28 -30.28
C PRO A 25 52.72 -26.73 -29.30
N SER A 26 52.55 -27.04 -28.00
CA SER A 26 53.57 -27.35 -26.96
C SER A 26 54.78 -26.44 -26.68
N GLY A 27 55.03 -26.13 -25.39
CA GLY A 27 56.41 -25.97 -24.87
C GLY A 27 56.64 -24.85 -23.83
N GLU A 28 57.02 -25.28 -22.62
CA GLU A 28 57.76 -24.62 -21.52
C GLU A 28 58.28 -23.16 -21.66
N GLY A 29 58.20 -22.39 -20.56
CA GLY A 29 59.01 -21.18 -20.34
C GLY A 29 58.36 -20.18 -19.37
N GLY A 30 58.91 -20.02 -18.16
CA GLY A 30 58.31 -19.19 -17.10
C GLY A 30 58.72 -17.71 -17.10
N GLY A 31 58.01 -16.91 -16.29
CA GLY A 31 58.34 -15.51 -16.01
C GLY A 31 57.47 -14.94 -14.87
N ASN A 32 58.10 -14.57 -13.75
CA ASN A 32 57.43 -14.07 -12.54
C ASN A 32 56.73 -12.72 -12.74
N GLY A 33 55.66 -12.47 -11.97
CA GLY A 33 55.01 -11.16 -11.90
C GLY A 33 53.80 -11.12 -10.95
N GLN A 34 53.98 -11.46 -9.67
CA GLN A 34 52.93 -11.25 -8.67
C GLN A 34 52.77 -9.75 -8.35
N SER A 35 51.54 -9.25 -8.36
CA SER A 35 51.15 -8.05 -7.62
C SER A 35 49.91 -8.37 -6.78
N GLN A 36 50.09 -8.59 -5.48
CA GLN A 36 48.99 -8.55 -4.53
C GLN A 36 48.83 -7.11 -4.03
N GLY A 37 47.58 -6.66 -3.95
CA GLY A 37 47.21 -5.46 -3.22
C GLY A 37 46.26 -5.84 -2.10
N GLU A 38 46.62 -5.47 -0.87
CA GLU A 38 45.73 -5.36 0.29
C GLU A 38 45.64 -3.84 0.58
N GLY A 39 44.48 -3.25 0.84
CA GLY A 39 43.73 -3.40 2.09
C GLY A 39 44.28 -2.38 3.09
N GLY A 40 43.71 -1.17 3.22
CA GLY A 40 42.58 -0.89 4.12
C GLY A 40 43.11 -0.36 5.47
N GLY A 41 42.61 0.71 6.08
CA GLY A 41 41.51 1.61 5.71
C GLY A 41 41.43 2.86 6.61
N GLN A 42 40.22 3.38 6.75
CA GLN A 42 39.66 4.43 7.64
C GLN A 42 40.27 4.51 9.07
N GLN A 43 40.14 5.59 9.89
CA GLN A 43 39.22 6.74 9.89
C GLN A 43 39.73 7.84 10.87
N GLY A 44 39.14 9.04 10.83
CA GLY A 44 38.94 9.89 12.02
C GLY A 44 39.99 10.97 12.34
N GLY A 45 39.53 12.21 12.49
CA GLY A 45 40.38 13.36 12.87
C GLY A 45 39.64 14.70 12.98
N GLN A 46 38.73 14.82 13.95
CA GLN A 46 38.25 16.13 14.45
C GLN A 46 39.10 16.57 15.66
N GLY A 47 39.19 17.88 15.90
CA GLY A 47 39.59 18.43 17.21
C GLY A 47 40.80 19.36 17.21
N GLU A 48 40.53 20.66 17.37
CA GLU A 48 41.10 21.59 18.37
C GLU A 48 42.49 21.28 18.99
N GLY A 49 43.41 22.23 19.20
CA GLY A 49 43.36 23.68 19.05
C GLY A 49 44.46 24.34 19.94
N GLY A 50 44.69 25.65 19.78
CA GLY A 50 45.35 26.55 20.76
C GLY A 50 46.75 26.22 21.30
N GLY A 51 47.77 27.06 21.00
CA GLY A 51 49.10 26.92 21.63
C GLY A 51 50.10 28.02 21.27
N GLN A 52 49.91 29.24 21.77
CA GLN A 52 50.79 30.38 21.55
C GLN A 52 51.77 30.56 22.72
N GLN A 53 53.08 30.77 22.45
CA GLN A 53 54.01 31.76 23.08
C GLN A 53 55.48 31.32 23.19
N GLY A 54 56.39 32.30 22.96
CA GLY A 54 57.79 32.34 23.45
C GLY A 54 58.83 31.56 22.63
N GLY A 55 60.03 32.08 22.32
CA GLY A 55 60.62 33.40 22.62
C GLY A 55 62.14 33.28 22.79
N GLU A 56 62.90 34.21 22.18
CA GLU A 56 64.39 34.32 22.23
C GLU A 56 65.18 33.18 21.54
N GLY A 57 66.34 33.39 20.87
CA GLY A 57 67.09 34.62 20.55
C GLY A 57 68.50 34.30 20.02
N GLN A 58 69.13 35.26 19.29
CA GLN A 58 70.47 35.19 18.64
C GLN A 58 70.56 34.31 17.36
N GLY A 59 71.23 34.71 16.26
CA GLY A 59 71.88 35.98 15.90
C GLY A 59 72.94 35.78 14.80
N GLY A 60 72.94 36.57 13.70
CA GLY A 60 73.92 36.38 12.61
C GLY A 60 73.71 37.20 11.33
N GLN A 61 74.06 38.50 11.38
CA GLN A 61 74.35 39.47 10.31
C GLN A 61 74.18 39.12 8.81
N GLY A 62 73.59 40.06 8.06
CA GLY A 62 74.21 40.52 6.80
C GLY A 62 73.26 40.99 5.67
N GLY A 63 73.03 42.30 5.53
CA GLY A 63 72.50 42.89 4.29
C GLY A 63 71.47 44.02 4.50
N GLU A 64 71.94 45.26 4.64
CA GLU A 64 71.07 46.43 4.50
C GLU A 64 70.79 46.72 3.02
N GLY A 65 69.52 46.90 2.68
CA GLY A 65 69.06 47.39 1.39
C GLY A 65 67.81 48.23 1.60
N GLU A 66 67.94 49.54 1.64
CA GLU A 66 66.80 50.46 1.69
C GLU A 66 66.02 50.37 0.36
N GLY A 67 64.87 49.70 0.41
CA GLY A 67 63.82 49.76 -0.60
C GLY A 67 62.51 49.91 0.14
N GLY A 68 61.76 50.97 -0.15
CA GLY A 68 60.53 51.26 0.59
C GLY A 68 59.51 50.13 0.43
N GLU A 69 58.87 49.76 1.54
CA GLU A 69 57.63 48.97 1.53
C GLU A 69 56.55 49.81 0.84
N GLY A 70 56.43 49.64 -0.48
CA GLY A 70 55.18 49.90 -1.16
C GLY A 70 54.24 48.78 -0.78
N ASP A 71 53.10 49.11 -0.16
CA ASP A 71 52.07 48.14 0.21
C ASP A 71 51.71 47.28 -1.01
N THR A 72 52.08 45.99 -0.97
CA THR A 72 51.76 45.06 -2.05
C THR A 72 50.32 44.61 -1.90
N TYR A 73 49.41 45.26 -2.62
CA TYR A 73 48.00 44.87 -2.66
C TYR A 73 47.84 43.56 -3.42
N THR A 74 46.98 42.67 -2.91
CA THR A 74 46.57 41.47 -3.65
C THR A 74 45.47 41.87 -4.64
N PRO A 75 45.74 41.90 -5.96
CA PRO A 75 44.72 42.24 -6.95
C PRO A 75 43.59 41.20 -6.93
N GLY A 76 42.34 41.67 -7.03
CA GLY A 76 41.18 40.78 -7.05
C GLY A 76 39.86 41.44 -6.69
N ILE A 77 38.85 40.61 -6.48
CA ILE A 77 37.51 40.98 -6.01
C ILE A 77 37.38 40.50 -4.56
N THR A 78 36.82 41.33 -3.70
CA THR A 78 36.43 40.97 -2.33
C THR A 78 34.94 41.22 -2.14
N ALA A 79 34.32 40.47 -1.23
CA ALA A 79 32.99 40.75 -0.73
C ALA A 79 33.00 40.70 0.80
N GLU A 80 32.22 41.56 1.45
CA GLU A 80 32.04 41.57 2.90
C GLU A 80 31.41 40.26 3.41
N THR A 81 30.56 39.64 2.59
CA THR A 81 29.92 38.35 2.86
C THR A 81 30.01 37.40 1.67
N ASN A 82 30.14 36.11 1.96
CA ASN A 82 30.11 35.05 0.94
C ASN A 82 28.67 34.61 0.57
N SER A 83 27.66 35.11 1.29
CA SER A 83 26.24 34.84 1.05
C SER A 83 25.37 36.10 1.26
N ILE A 84 24.23 36.15 0.57
CA ILE A 84 23.10 37.05 0.83
C ILE A 84 21.89 36.19 1.22
N GLU A 85 21.06 36.67 2.13
CA GLU A 85 19.69 36.21 2.33
C GLU A 85 18.72 37.30 1.85
N LEU A 86 17.70 36.93 1.07
CA LEU A 86 16.65 37.83 0.56
C LEU A 86 15.29 37.15 0.75
N LYS A 87 14.22 37.94 0.81
CA LYS A 87 12.84 37.43 0.78
C LYS A 87 12.23 37.58 -0.61
N VAL A 88 11.28 36.72 -0.98
CA VAL A 88 10.47 36.94 -2.19
C VAL A 88 9.80 38.32 -2.10
N GLY A 89 10.01 39.15 -3.12
CA GLY A 89 9.65 40.57 -3.14
C GLY A 89 10.80 41.56 -2.85
N ASP A 90 11.95 41.11 -2.33
CA ASP A 90 13.10 41.99 -2.05
C ASP A 90 13.87 42.38 -3.33
N LYS A 91 14.35 43.62 -3.39
CA LYS A 91 15.14 44.13 -4.52
C LYS A 91 16.59 43.62 -4.49
N LEU A 92 17.06 43.04 -5.60
CA LEU A 92 18.42 42.50 -5.67
C LEU A 92 19.48 43.62 -5.87
N ASN A 93 20.21 43.94 -4.80
CA ASN A 93 21.37 44.85 -4.85
C ASN A 93 22.68 44.06 -5.05
N ALA A 94 22.90 43.55 -6.27
CA ALA A 94 23.96 42.57 -6.52
C ALA A 94 25.39 43.02 -6.14
N LEU A 95 25.74 44.29 -6.30
CA LEU A 95 27.07 44.84 -5.97
C LEU A 95 27.26 45.24 -4.50
N ASP A 96 26.23 45.11 -3.64
CA ASP A 96 26.32 45.57 -2.26
C ASP A 96 27.37 44.79 -1.47
N GLY A 97 28.26 45.52 -0.77
CA GLY A 97 29.42 44.95 -0.08
C GLY A 97 30.48 44.28 -0.98
N VAL A 98 30.52 44.54 -2.29
CA VAL A 98 31.51 43.95 -3.22
C VAL A 98 32.46 45.03 -3.76
N THR A 99 33.77 44.81 -3.66
CA THR A 99 34.80 45.74 -4.18
C THR A 99 35.88 45.01 -4.98
N ALA A 100 36.65 45.75 -5.79
CA ALA A 100 37.81 45.21 -6.49
C ALA A 100 38.98 46.20 -6.49
N ILE A 101 40.21 45.69 -6.41
CA ILE A 101 41.45 46.50 -6.45
C ILE A 101 42.50 45.87 -7.38
N ASP A 102 43.37 46.70 -7.95
CA ASP A 102 44.58 46.26 -8.68
C ASP A 102 45.79 46.03 -7.74
N GLU A 103 46.93 45.62 -8.30
CA GLU A 103 48.16 45.38 -7.54
C GLU A 103 48.79 46.66 -6.93
N ASN A 104 48.29 47.83 -7.30
CA ASN A 104 48.72 49.15 -6.82
C ASN A 104 47.70 49.75 -5.82
N GLY A 105 46.61 49.05 -5.51
CA GLY A 105 45.54 49.51 -4.62
C GLY A 105 44.52 50.46 -5.28
N ASN A 106 44.52 50.60 -6.60
CA ASN A 106 43.51 51.40 -7.31
C ASN A 106 42.14 50.70 -7.29
N ASP A 107 41.08 51.45 -6.99
CA ASP A 107 39.71 50.93 -6.99
C ASP A 107 39.21 50.61 -8.42
N LEU A 108 38.83 49.35 -8.63
CA LEU A 108 38.28 48.80 -9.86
C LEU A 108 36.81 48.35 -9.69
N THR A 109 36.14 48.71 -8.59
CA THR A 109 34.78 48.24 -8.25
C THR A 109 33.76 48.57 -9.35
N SER A 110 33.87 49.75 -9.98
CA SER A 110 33.03 50.13 -11.13
C SER A 110 33.27 49.34 -12.42
N GLN A 111 34.31 48.50 -12.47
CA GLN A 111 34.67 47.64 -13.60
C GLN A 111 34.24 46.18 -13.40
N ILE A 112 33.58 45.87 -12.26
CA ILE A 112 33.03 44.54 -12.00
C ILE A 112 31.84 44.27 -12.93
N VAL A 113 31.94 43.20 -13.71
CA VAL A 113 30.84 42.65 -14.51
C VAL A 113 30.11 41.61 -13.66
N VAL A 114 28.79 41.78 -13.51
CA VAL A 114 27.92 40.93 -12.70
C VAL A 114 27.08 40.01 -13.61
N SER A 115 26.84 38.78 -13.18
CA SER A 115 25.93 37.83 -13.85
C SER A 115 25.27 36.89 -12.85
N HIS A 116 23.99 36.59 -13.03
CA HIS A 116 23.21 35.66 -12.20
C HIS A 116 22.06 35.03 -13.01
N LEU A 117 21.42 34.01 -12.44
CA LEU A 117 20.17 33.40 -12.94
C LEU A 117 19.00 33.54 -11.95
N ILE A 118 19.12 34.43 -10.95
CA ILE A 118 18.05 34.76 -10.00
C ILE A 118 16.83 35.34 -10.77
N PRO A 119 15.61 34.79 -10.61
CA PRO A 119 14.39 35.30 -11.25
C PRO A 119 13.91 36.63 -10.63
N LEU A 120 13.65 37.62 -11.48
CA LEU A 120 13.24 38.98 -11.07
C LEU A 120 11.94 39.43 -11.80
N ASP A 121 11.22 40.41 -11.25
CA ASP A 121 10.28 41.25 -12.03
C ASP A 121 10.99 42.32 -12.88
N ASP A 122 10.16 42.98 -13.70
CA ASP A 122 10.46 44.23 -14.40
C ASP A 122 10.96 45.34 -13.42
N GLU A 123 10.57 45.30 -12.15
CA GLU A 123 11.06 46.19 -11.08
C GLU A 123 12.41 45.75 -10.46
N GLY A 124 12.89 44.52 -10.69
CA GLY A 124 14.15 43.99 -10.16
C GLY A 124 14.11 43.38 -8.75
N CYS A 125 12.92 43.03 -8.27
CA CYS A 125 12.67 42.26 -7.04
C CYS A 125 12.65 40.75 -7.32
N VAL A 126 13.12 39.95 -6.35
CA VAL A 126 13.24 38.49 -6.50
C VAL A 126 11.87 37.81 -6.42
N LYS A 127 11.56 36.97 -7.41
CA LYS A 127 10.22 36.36 -7.60
C LYS A 127 10.08 34.90 -7.19
N GLN A 128 11.21 34.23 -6.97
CA GLN A 128 11.27 32.81 -6.66
C GLN A 128 12.29 32.59 -5.54
N SER A 129 11.89 31.75 -4.60
CA SER A 129 12.70 31.24 -3.50
C SER A 129 13.61 30.10 -3.96
N GLY A 130 14.71 29.89 -3.25
CA GLY A 130 15.72 28.91 -3.59
C GLY A 130 17.14 29.40 -3.38
N ASN A 131 18.11 28.59 -3.82
CA ASN A 131 19.53 28.88 -3.68
C ASN A 131 20.16 29.18 -5.05
N TYR A 132 20.67 30.40 -5.20
CA TYR A 132 21.26 30.92 -6.43
C TYR A 132 22.71 31.34 -6.22
N GLN A 133 23.38 31.73 -7.32
CA GLN A 133 24.71 32.34 -7.27
C GLN A 133 24.77 33.60 -8.13
N ILE A 134 25.50 34.60 -7.63
CA ILE A 134 25.97 35.74 -8.40
C ILE A 134 27.45 35.52 -8.70
N LYS A 135 27.83 35.68 -9.98
CA LYS A 135 29.20 35.68 -10.45
C LYS A 135 29.66 37.09 -10.76
N TYR A 136 30.75 37.50 -10.13
CA TYR A 136 31.46 38.75 -10.38
C TYR A 136 32.72 38.47 -11.18
N VAL A 137 33.03 39.30 -12.18
CA VAL A 137 34.25 39.23 -12.98
C VAL A 137 34.85 40.61 -13.15
N VAL A 138 36.13 40.77 -12.80
CA VAL A 138 36.92 41.96 -13.13
C VAL A 138 38.17 41.53 -13.91
N THR A 139 38.64 42.38 -14.82
CA THR A 139 39.86 42.11 -15.61
C THR A 139 40.96 43.06 -15.18
N ILE A 140 42.04 42.53 -14.60
CA ILE A 140 43.19 43.30 -14.10
C ILE A 140 44.40 42.87 -14.93
N ASN A 141 45.03 43.81 -15.64
CA ASN A 141 46.17 43.54 -16.53
C ASN A 141 45.95 42.37 -17.53
N GLY A 142 44.71 42.18 -17.99
CA GLY A 142 44.32 41.10 -18.90
C GLY A 142 44.00 39.75 -18.25
N LEU A 143 44.21 39.61 -16.93
CA LEU A 143 43.81 38.44 -16.15
C LEU A 143 42.40 38.62 -15.58
N LYS A 144 41.57 37.57 -15.65
CA LYS A 144 40.20 37.57 -15.11
C LYS A 144 40.16 37.03 -13.70
N TYR A 145 39.73 37.87 -12.77
CA TYR A 145 39.45 37.50 -11.39
C TYR A 145 37.95 37.22 -11.29
N ASN A 146 37.59 36.12 -10.62
CA ASN A 146 36.20 35.69 -10.47
C ASN A 146 35.90 35.55 -8.98
N LEU A 147 34.74 36.03 -8.55
CA LEU A 147 34.16 35.77 -7.24
C LEU A 147 32.74 35.23 -7.43
N TYR A 148 32.33 34.32 -6.56
CA TYR A 148 30.96 33.80 -6.52
C TYR A 148 30.39 34.08 -5.13
N ARG A 149 29.19 34.67 -5.07
CA ARG A 149 28.42 34.87 -3.83
C ARG A 149 27.14 34.05 -3.92
N SER A 150 26.86 33.26 -2.90
CA SER A 150 25.60 32.52 -2.78
C SER A 150 24.47 33.49 -2.45
N VAL A 151 23.26 33.22 -2.93
CA VAL A 151 22.06 33.98 -2.58
C VAL A 151 20.96 32.99 -2.23
N THR A 152 20.51 33.01 -0.98
CA THR A 152 19.35 32.25 -0.53
C THR A 152 18.16 33.19 -0.54
N VAL A 153 17.20 32.93 -1.42
CA VAL A 153 15.91 33.62 -1.40
C VAL A 153 14.92 32.76 -0.62
N ILE A 154 14.35 33.29 0.45
CA ILE A 154 13.33 32.62 1.27
C ILE A 154 11.95 33.13 0.89
N PHE A 155 10.97 32.24 0.76
CA PHE A 155 9.57 32.63 0.78
C PHE A 155 9.14 32.69 2.24
N GLU A 156 8.95 33.90 2.78
CA GLU A 156 8.44 34.05 4.14
C GLU A 156 6.93 33.75 4.13
N LEU A 157 6.55 32.62 4.70
CA LEU A 157 5.15 32.18 4.74
C LEU A 157 4.31 33.27 5.45
N PRO A 158 3.33 33.90 4.76
CA PRO A 158 2.39 34.79 5.43
C PRO A 158 1.69 34.03 6.55
N GLN A 159 1.39 34.71 7.66
CA GLN A 159 0.56 34.13 8.72
C GLN A 159 -0.88 34.12 8.23
N THR A 160 -1.30 32.96 7.70
CA THR A 160 -2.65 32.67 7.20
C THR A 160 -3.18 31.43 7.92
N ASP A 161 -4.49 31.39 8.15
CA ASP A 161 -5.19 30.22 8.69
C ASP A 161 -5.39 29.13 7.60
N ASP A 162 -5.32 29.48 6.31
CA ASP A 162 -5.35 28.54 5.19
C ASP A 162 -4.05 27.69 5.16
N LEU A 163 -4.19 26.36 5.06
CA LEU A 163 -3.05 25.42 5.00
C LEU A 163 -2.25 25.49 3.70
N VAL A 164 -2.89 25.90 2.60
CA VAL A 164 -2.25 26.12 1.30
C VAL A 164 -1.88 27.59 1.19
N VAL A 165 -0.59 27.87 1.02
CA VAL A 165 -0.05 29.23 1.07
C VAL A 165 0.02 29.81 -0.34
N ASN A 166 -0.38 31.09 -0.49
CA ASN A 166 -0.50 31.80 -1.78
C ASN A 166 -1.43 31.10 -2.80
N GLY A 167 -2.42 30.31 -2.34
CA GLY A 167 -3.35 29.61 -3.24
C GLY A 167 -4.27 30.50 -4.08
N ASN A 168 -4.35 31.80 -3.77
CA ASN A 168 -5.05 32.84 -4.53
C ASN A 168 -4.11 33.74 -5.36
N PHE A 169 -2.80 33.46 -5.37
CA PHE A 169 -1.79 34.11 -6.22
C PHE A 169 -1.67 35.64 -6.13
N GLU A 170 -2.31 36.28 -5.15
CA GLU A 170 -2.31 37.75 -4.97
C GLU A 170 -0.94 38.33 -4.63
N LEU A 171 0.03 37.49 -4.23
CA LEU A 171 1.44 37.90 -4.08
C LEU A 171 2.16 38.13 -5.41
N GLY A 172 1.57 37.80 -6.56
CA GLY A 172 2.17 38.00 -7.89
C GLY A 172 3.36 37.08 -8.21
N ALA A 173 3.61 36.09 -7.35
CA ALA A 173 4.62 35.05 -7.50
C ALA A 173 3.94 33.66 -7.63
N THR A 174 4.61 32.73 -8.31
CA THR A 174 4.16 31.33 -8.40
C THR A 174 4.38 30.59 -7.09
N ASP A 175 5.44 30.92 -6.35
CA ASP A 175 5.82 30.27 -5.10
C ASP A 175 4.69 30.34 -4.05
N PRO A 176 4.47 29.26 -3.28
CA PRO A 176 5.25 28.03 -3.22
C PRO A 176 4.88 26.98 -4.29
N PHE A 177 4.04 27.32 -5.28
CA PHE A 177 3.67 26.37 -6.33
C PHE A 177 4.79 26.22 -7.36
N THR A 178 5.30 25.00 -7.48
CA THR A 178 6.40 24.66 -8.38
C THR A 178 6.00 23.59 -9.38
N LYS A 179 6.61 23.61 -10.58
CA LYS A 179 6.48 22.52 -11.57
C LYS A 179 7.48 21.43 -11.21
N SER A 180 7.02 20.19 -11.10
CA SER A 180 7.87 19.08 -10.66
C SER A 180 9.08 18.84 -11.58
N GLU A 181 10.26 18.73 -10.97
CA GLU A 181 11.54 18.55 -11.68
C GLU A 181 11.79 17.09 -12.11
N PHE A 182 11.16 16.12 -11.45
CA PHE A 182 11.43 14.68 -11.61
C PHE A 182 10.55 13.99 -12.66
N GLU A 183 9.67 14.74 -13.32
CA GLU A 183 8.56 14.21 -14.11
C GLU A 183 8.70 14.46 -15.61
N ASN A 184 8.33 13.45 -16.41
CA ASN A 184 8.27 13.55 -17.87
C ASN A 184 7.13 14.50 -18.29
N GLY A 185 7.44 15.49 -19.12
CA GLY A 185 6.47 16.47 -19.60
C GLY A 185 6.90 17.92 -19.37
N GLY A 186 6.25 18.83 -20.08
CA GLY A 186 6.61 20.24 -20.13
C GLY A 186 5.45 21.13 -19.75
N ALA A 187 5.67 22.01 -18.78
CA ALA A 187 4.81 23.14 -18.48
C ALA A 187 5.67 24.31 -17.97
N THR A 188 5.19 25.53 -18.16
CA THR A 188 5.77 26.74 -17.56
C THR A 188 4.72 27.43 -16.69
N LEU A 189 5.15 27.92 -15.52
CA LEU A 189 4.30 28.59 -14.55
C LEU A 189 4.48 30.10 -14.64
N SER A 190 3.37 30.83 -14.56
CA SER A 190 3.37 32.30 -14.53
C SER A 190 2.10 32.81 -13.86
N ILE A 191 2.17 33.98 -13.22
CA ILE A 191 0.97 34.66 -12.72
C ILE A 191 0.43 35.58 -13.82
N VAL A 192 -0.87 35.50 -14.06
CA VAL A 192 -1.60 36.35 -15.00
C VAL A 192 -2.73 37.08 -14.28
N LYS A 193 -3.21 38.20 -14.83
CA LYS A 193 -4.38 38.91 -14.29
C LYS A 193 -5.65 38.53 -15.04
N ASN A 194 -6.71 38.26 -14.29
CA ASN A 194 -8.07 38.13 -14.82
C ASN A 194 -9.00 39.10 -14.09
N GLY A 195 -9.19 40.29 -14.67
CA GLY A 195 -9.91 41.38 -14.02
C GLY A 195 -9.07 42.02 -12.90
N GLU A 196 -9.57 41.95 -11.67
CA GLU A 196 -8.87 42.46 -10.47
C GLU A 196 -8.00 41.38 -9.79
N ASN A 197 -8.30 40.09 -10.02
CA ASN A 197 -7.60 38.93 -9.42
C ASN A 197 -6.36 38.51 -10.22
N ASN A 198 -5.44 37.84 -9.55
CA ASN A 198 -4.36 37.04 -10.13
C ASN A 198 -4.78 35.57 -10.28
N GLU A 199 -4.24 34.87 -11.29
CA GLU A 199 -4.41 33.42 -11.48
C GLU A 199 -3.04 32.77 -11.79
N LEU A 200 -2.81 31.54 -11.32
CA LEU A 200 -1.68 30.73 -11.77
C LEU A 200 -1.98 30.14 -13.14
N LYS A 201 -1.32 30.66 -14.17
CA LYS A 201 -1.30 30.05 -15.51
C LYS A 201 -0.25 28.94 -15.56
N VAL A 202 -0.74 27.73 -15.86
CA VAL A 202 0.04 26.55 -16.22
C VAL A 202 0.03 26.42 -17.74
N ASP A 203 1.06 26.90 -18.43
CA ASP A 203 1.16 26.82 -19.89
C ASP A 203 1.83 25.49 -20.29
N ILE A 204 1.06 24.57 -20.85
CA ILE A 204 1.44 23.16 -21.03
C ILE A 204 2.09 22.96 -22.41
N THR A 205 3.40 22.72 -22.40
CA THR A 205 4.23 22.63 -23.61
C THR A 205 4.49 21.20 -24.08
N ALA A 206 4.27 20.19 -23.24
CA ALA A 206 4.24 18.77 -23.62
C ALA A 206 3.51 17.94 -22.56
N VAL A 207 2.56 17.09 -22.98
CA VAL A 207 1.96 16.05 -22.13
C VAL A 207 2.76 14.75 -22.18
N SER A 208 2.77 13.97 -21.10
CA SER A 208 3.33 12.61 -21.08
C SER A 208 2.22 11.55 -20.96
N SER A 209 2.58 10.27 -21.06
CA SER A 209 1.66 9.15 -20.81
C SER A 209 1.32 8.94 -19.32
N ASN A 210 2.06 9.53 -18.39
CA ASN A 210 1.70 9.52 -16.96
C ASN A 210 0.66 10.61 -16.68
N LEU A 211 -0.47 10.26 -16.05
CA LEU A 211 -1.55 11.16 -15.64
C LEU A 211 -1.05 12.40 -14.90
N ALA A 212 -0.09 12.20 -14.01
CA ALA A 212 0.46 13.23 -13.16
C ALA A 212 1.27 14.28 -13.95
N SER A 213 1.75 13.99 -15.16
CA SER A 213 2.98 14.61 -15.66
C SER A 213 2.79 15.32 -17.01
N PRO A 214 2.95 16.66 -17.08
CA PRO A 214 3.57 17.54 -16.09
C PRO A 214 2.71 17.82 -14.85
N ARG A 215 3.36 17.94 -13.68
CA ARG A 215 2.73 18.17 -12.37
C ARG A 215 3.07 19.55 -11.80
N VAL A 216 2.11 20.16 -11.11
CA VAL A 216 2.29 21.32 -10.23
C VAL A 216 2.08 20.89 -8.78
N GLU A 217 2.95 21.34 -7.87
CA GLU A 217 3.04 20.89 -6.48
C GLU A 217 2.95 22.12 -5.56
N SER A 218 2.12 22.10 -4.52
CA SER A 218 2.00 23.18 -3.51
C SER A 218 3.12 23.14 -2.46
N ASN A 219 3.08 24.07 -1.49
CA ASN A 219 3.82 23.88 -0.23
C ASN A 219 3.42 22.58 0.48
N GLU A 220 4.34 22.01 1.25
CA GLU A 220 4.03 21.08 2.32
C GLU A 220 3.21 21.80 3.42
N PHE A 221 2.24 21.10 3.99
CA PHE A 221 1.44 21.55 5.14
C PHE A 221 1.13 20.38 6.09
N THR A 222 0.76 20.73 7.32
CA THR A 222 0.46 19.77 8.38
C THR A 222 -1.03 19.48 8.48
N LEU A 223 -1.40 18.20 8.53
CA LEU A 223 -2.74 17.74 8.89
C LEU A 223 -2.75 17.08 10.28
N THR A 224 -3.89 17.14 10.95
CA THR A 224 -4.18 16.29 12.13
C THR A 224 -4.79 14.98 11.67
N ALA A 225 -4.15 13.86 11.98
CA ALA A 225 -4.63 12.50 11.70
C ALA A 225 -6.05 12.25 12.23
N GLY A 226 -6.86 11.49 11.47
CA GLY A 226 -8.24 11.15 11.81
C GLY A 226 -9.25 12.30 11.69
N LYS A 227 -8.84 13.47 11.19
CA LYS A 227 -9.76 14.58 10.87
C LYS A 227 -10.12 14.60 9.38
N TYR A 228 -11.29 15.15 9.08
CA TYR A 228 -11.76 15.38 7.72
C TYR A 228 -11.36 16.77 7.23
N TYR A 229 -10.98 16.85 5.96
CA TYR A 229 -10.56 18.08 5.31
C TYR A 229 -11.25 18.25 3.96
N LYS A 230 -11.29 19.50 3.52
CA LYS A 230 -11.91 19.93 2.28
C LYS A 230 -10.90 20.76 1.49
N LEU A 231 -10.50 20.26 0.32
CA LEU A 231 -9.81 21.02 -0.71
C LEU A 231 -10.87 21.74 -1.55
N THR A 232 -10.73 23.05 -1.72
CA THR A 232 -11.45 23.84 -2.72
C THR A 232 -10.46 24.55 -3.63
N PHE A 233 -10.82 24.70 -4.90
CA PHE A 233 -10.03 25.45 -5.88
C PHE A 233 -10.92 25.88 -7.04
N LYS A 234 -10.48 26.91 -7.77
CA LYS A 234 -11.07 27.33 -9.04
C LYS A 234 -10.14 26.97 -10.18
N ALA A 235 -10.71 26.47 -11.28
CA ALA A 235 -9.94 26.13 -12.47
C ALA A 235 -10.69 26.33 -13.79
N ARG A 236 -9.92 26.59 -14.85
CA ARG A 236 -10.34 26.64 -16.27
C ARG A 236 -9.18 26.29 -17.19
N ALA A 237 -9.46 26.03 -18.46
CA ALA A 237 -8.45 25.84 -19.48
C ALA A 237 -8.82 26.57 -20.79
N ASP A 238 -7.84 27.00 -21.60
CA ASP A 238 -8.13 27.71 -22.85
C ASP A 238 -8.80 26.81 -23.91
N GLU A 239 -8.61 25.48 -23.78
CA GLU A 239 -9.42 24.46 -24.46
C GLU A 239 -9.90 23.45 -23.40
N ALA A 240 -11.10 22.87 -23.56
CA ALA A 240 -11.63 21.95 -22.56
C ALA A 240 -10.73 20.70 -22.41
N ARG A 241 -10.40 20.33 -21.17
CA ARG A 241 -9.57 19.17 -20.86
C ARG A 241 -9.76 18.66 -19.44
N SER A 242 -9.44 17.39 -19.20
CA SER A 242 -9.39 16.82 -17.87
C SER A 242 -8.01 17.01 -17.24
N ILE A 243 -7.97 17.12 -15.91
CA ILE A 243 -6.76 17.14 -15.09
C ILE A 243 -6.93 16.20 -13.89
N GLN A 244 -5.81 15.76 -13.33
CA GLN A 244 -5.77 15.02 -12.07
C GLN A 244 -5.53 16.00 -10.91
N VAL A 245 -6.21 15.78 -9.79
CA VAL A 245 -6.03 16.55 -8.55
C VAL A 245 -5.83 15.56 -7.41
N GLN A 246 -4.69 15.65 -6.74
CA GLN A 246 -4.30 14.74 -5.67
C GLN A 246 -3.98 15.52 -4.39
N VAL A 247 -4.21 14.88 -3.24
CA VAL A 247 -3.74 15.37 -1.93
C VAL A 247 -3.05 14.23 -1.22
N GLY A 248 -1.85 14.46 -0.69
CA GLY A 248 -1.07 13.39 -0.06
C GLY A 248 0.39 13.75 0.18
N GLN A 249 1.19 12.76 0.56
CA GLN A 249 2.61 12.91 0.86
C GLN A 249 3.48 12.44 -0.31
N LEU A 250 4.36 13.30 -0.84
CA LEU A 250 5.42 12.87 -1.77
C LEU A 250 6.57 12.19 -1.02
N ILE A 251 7.15 11.15 -1.63
CA ILE A 251 8.25 10.37 -1.06
C ILE A 251 9.34 10.07 -2.09
N SER A 252 10.58 9.90 -1.63
CA SER A 252 11.78 9.80 -2.49
C SER A 252 12.06 8.41 -3.09
N ALA A 253 11.11 7.47 -2.98
CA ALA A 253 11.20 6.11 -3.49
C ALA A 253 9.79 5.55 -3.73
N ALA A 254 9.66 4.46 -4.50
CA ALA A 254 8.38 3.80 -4.74
C ALA A 254 7.59 3.51 -3.43
N PRO A 255 6.28 3.78 -3.36
CA PRO A 255 5.36 4.15 -4.45
C PRO A 255 5.41 5.61 -4.93
N TRP A 256 6.38 6.42 -4.49
CA TRP A 256 6.60 7.85 -4.85
C TRP A 256 5.56 8.83 -4.29
N PHE A 257 4.36 8.35 -3.95
CA PHE A 257 3.28 9.14 -3.35
C PHE A 257 2.41 8.29 -2.42
N TYR A 258 1.96 8.86 -1.30
CA TYR A 258 0.90 8.32 -0.45
C TYR A 258 -0.33 9.24 -0.51
N GLY A 259 -1.35 8.85 -1.28
CA GLY A 259 -2.51 9.69 -1.60
C GLY A 259 -3.69 9.55 -0.62
N LEU A 260 -4.09 10.68 -0.03
CA LEU A 260 -5.33 10.84 0.75
C LEU A 260 -6.54 11.16 -0.14
N ALA A 261 -6.30 11.75 -1.31
CA ALA A 261 -7.31 12.03 -2.33
C ALA A 261 -6.71 11.92 -3.73
N ASP A 262 -7.50 11.43 -4.69
CA ASP A 262 -7.19 11.43 -6.12
C ASP A 262 -8.51 11.59 -6.90
N GLN A 263 -8.59 12.61 -7.75
CA GLN A 263 -9.80 12.99 -8.49
C GLN A 263 -9.44 13.43 -9.92
N SER A 264 -10.25 13.02 -10.90
CA SER A 264 -10.16 13.55 -12.28
C SER A 264 -11.29 14.55 -12.51
N VAL A 265 -10.93 15.82 -12.70
CA VAL A 265 -11.89 16.92 -12.92
C VAL A 265 -11.83 17.41 -14.37
N ASP A 266 -12.99 17.75 -14.93
CA ASP A 266 -13.13 18.21 -16.31
C ASP A 266 -13.22 19.74 -16.37
N LEU A 267 -12.17 20.38 -16.90
CA LEU A 267 -12.09 21.82 -17.07
C LEU A 267 -12.75 22.24 -18.39
N THR A 268 -13.51 23.33 -18.31
CA THR A 268 -14.05 24.04 -19.47
C THR A 268 -13.28 25.36 -19.70
N THR A 269 -13.72 26.12 -20.71
CA THR A 269 -13.20 27.48 -20.99
C THR A 269 -13.73 28.56 -20.04
N THR A 270 -14.60 28.19 -19.11
CA THR A 270 -15.13 29.07 -18.05
C THR A 270 -14.58 28.67 -16.69
N MET A 271 -14.32 29.64 -15.81
CA MET A 271 -13.88 29.34 -14.45
C MET A 271 -14.96 28.55 -13.70
N GLN A 272 -14.58 27.37 -13.21
CA GLN A 272 -15.40 26.48 -12.40
C GLN A 272 -14.79 26.39 -11.01
N GLU A 273 -15.63 26.20 -10.01
CA GLU A 273 -15.22 25.91 -8.63
C GLU A 273 -15.36 24.40 -8.39
N PHE A 274 -14.37 23.82 -7.72
CA PHE A 274 -14.26 22.39 -7.47
C PHE A 274 -14.02 22.12 -6.00
N GLU A 275 -14.57 21.01 -5.50
CA GLU A 275 -14.44 20.58 -4.12
C GLU A 275 -14.03 19.11 -4.05
N VAL A 276 -12.98 18.81 -3.28
CA VAL A 276 -12.48 17.46 -3.02
C VAL A 276 -12.37 17.27 -1.52
N SER A 277 -13.04 16.23 -0.99
CA SER A 277 -13.10 15.95 0.44
C SER A 277 -12.39 14.66 0.79
N PHE A 278 -11.67 14.65 1.91
CA PHE A 278 -10.81 13.52 2.29
C PHE A 278 -10.61 13.39 3.81
N LEU A 279 -10.20 12.19 4.23
CA LEU A 279 -9.78 11.88 5.60
C LEU A 279 -8.25 11.97 5.70
N ALA A 280 -7.72 12.53 6.77
CA ALA A 280 -6.30 12.42 7.11
C ALA A 280 -6.00 11.00 7.67
N ASP A 281 -5.95 10.01 6.79
CA ASP A 281 -5.85 8.59 7.14
C ASP A 281 -4.43 8.17 7.54
N ALA A 282 -4.27 7.74 8.79
CA ALA A 282 -3.00 7.34 9.40
C ALA A 282 -2.52 5.95 8.98
N THR A 283 -3.31 5.21 8.22
CA THR A 283 -2.88 3.97 7.55
C THR A 283 -2.19 4.25 6.21
N VAL A 284 -2.41 5.44 5.64
CA VAL A 284 -1.91 5.84 4.32
C VAL A 284 -0.69 6.75 4.42
N VAL A 285 -0.83 7.91 5.09
CA VAL A 285 0.25 8.91 5.19
C VAL A 285 1.15 8.61 6.39
N GLN A 286 2.47 8.59 6.14
CA GLN A 286 3.49 8.27 7.14
C GLN A 286 4.00 9.51 7.89
N ASP A 287 4.00 10.68 7.23
CA ASP A 287 4.41 11.95 7.79
C ASP A 287 3.38 13.04 7.45
N PHE A 288 2.44 13.26 8.37
CA PHE A 288 1.37 14.25 8.22
C PHE A 288 1.86 15.71 8.18
N SER A 289 3.15 15.98 8.40
CA SER A 289 3.71 17.33 8.23
C SER A 289 4.09 17.66 6.79
N LYS A 290 4.08 16.66 5.89
CA LYS A 290 4.56 16.74 4.50
C LYS A 290 3.45 16.49 3.48
N VAL A 291 2.23 16.94 3.77
CA VAL A 291 1.10 16.79 2.86
C VAL A 291 1.08 17.95 1.87
N GLN A 292 0.81 17.69 0.61
CA GLN A 292 0.75 18.67 -0.48
C GLN A 292 -0.52 18.48 -1.31
N VAL A 293 -0.95 19.54 -2.01
CA VAL A 293 -1.92 19.47 -3.12
C VAL A 293 -1.14 19.41 -4.42
N LEU A 294 -1.48 18.46 -5.29
CA LEU A 294 -0.83 18.22 -6.56
C LEU A 294 -1.84 18.32 -7.71
N PHE A 295 -1.47 19.01 -8.79
CA PHE A 295 -2.26 19.11 -10.02
C PHE A 295 -1.50 18.46 -11.18
N GLY A 296 -2.05 17.35 -11.70
CA GLY A 296 -1.46 16.56 -12.77
C GLY A 296 -2.10 16.84 -14.13
N PHE A 297 -1.28 17.11 -15.14
CA PHE A 297 -1.75 17.57 -16.45
C PHE A 297 -1.34 16.65 -17.61
N GLY A 298 -0.98 15.41 -17.34
CA GLY A 298 -0.62 14.42 -18.36
C GLY A 298 -1.81 13.80 -19.10
N THR A 299 -1.54 12.73 -19.84
CA THR A 299 -2.54 12.01 -20.65
C THR A 299 -3.58 11.35 -19.77
N GLN A 300 -4.84 11.67 -20.03
CA GLN A 300 -6.02 11.23 -19.28
C GLN A 300 -6.55 9.89 -19.84
N PRO A 301 -7.27 9.08 -19.04
CA PRO A 301 -7.71 7.74 -19.48
C PRO A 301 -8.78 7.82 -20.59
N GLU A 302 -9.07 6.68 -21.21
CA GLU A 302 -10.09 6.60 -22.27
C GLU A 302 -11.45 7.12 -21.78
N GLY A 303 -12.06 8.00 -22.57
CA GLY A 303 -13.30 8.73 -22.20
C GLY A 303 -13.07 10.12 -21.58
N LYS A 304 -11.84 10.48 -21.20
CA LYS A 304 -11.47 11.83 -20.74
C LYS A 304 -10.74 12.65 -21.81
N VAL A 305 -10.75 13.97 -21.68
CA VAL A 305 -10.24 14.88 -22.73
C VAL A 305 -8.79 15.26 -22.43
N THR A 306 -7.85 14.81 -23.26
CA THR A 306 -6.45 15.27 -23.22
C THR A 306 -6.24 16.34 -24.28
N ALA A 307 -5.98 17.58 -23.86
CA ALA A 307 -5.57 18.67 -24.76
C ALA A 307 -4.29 19.34 -24.24
N GLN A 308 -3.35 19.62 -25.16
CA GLN A 308 -2.17 20.42 -24.83
C GLN A 308 -2.52 21.91 -24.95
N THR A 309 -2.99 22.47 -23.84
CA THR A 309 -3.53 23.83 -23.74
C THR A 309 -3.17 24.42 -22.37
N ALA A 310 -3.26 25.74 -22.20
CA ALA A 310 -2.99 26.37 -20.91
C ALA A 310 -4.15 26.15 -19.94
N CYS A 311 -3.83 25.81 -18.69
CA CYS A 311 -4.76 25.78 -17.57
C CYS A 311 -4.51 26.98 -16.65
N TYR A 312 -5.53 27.35 -15.89
CA TYR A 312 -5.50 28.43 -14.92
C TYR A 312 -6.08 27.93 -13.61
N LEU A 313 -5.38 28.16 -12.50
CA LEU A 313 -5.78 27.79 -11.14
C LEU A 313 -5.86 29.05 -10.27
N ASP A 314 -6.83 29.08 -9.35
CA ASP A 314 -7.07 30.18 -8.39
C ASP A 314 -7.78 29.65 -7.12
N ASP A 315 -7.81 30.44 -6.05
CA ASP A 315 -8.49 30.17 -4.76
C ASP A 315 -8.26 28.76 -4.17
N ILE A 316 -7.03 28.23 -4.26
CA ILE A 316 -6.68 26.89 -3.76
C ILE A 316 -6.57 26.91 -2.23
N LYS A 317 -7.44 26.19 -1.52
CA LYS A 317 -7.53 26.16 -0.06
C LYS A 317 -7.77 24.75 0.48
N VAL A 318 -7.18 24.43 1.63
CA VAL A 318 -7.48 23.22 2.40
C VAL A 318 -7.84 23.61 3.84
N GLU A 319 -9.01 23.19 4.30
CA GLU A 319 -9.57 23.52 5.62
C GLU A 319 -10.05 22.25 6.36
N GLU A 320 -9.98 22.23 7.71
CA GLU A 320 -10.64 21.18 8.51
C GLU A 320 -12.16 21.35 8.40
N THR A 321 -12.88 20.28 8.06
CA THR A 321 -14.35 20.31 7.96
C THR A 321 -15.00 19.27 8.86
N LYS A 322 -16.25 19.54 9.25
CA LYS A 322 -17.09 18.55 9.91
C LYS A 322 -17.80 17.68 8.87
N VAL A 323 -17.97 16.41 9.24
CA VAL A 323 -18.50 15.31 8.41
C VAL A 323 -19.80 15.63 7.68
N ALA A 324 -20.69 16.43 8.28
CA ALA A 324 -21.99 16.79 7.69
C ALA A 324 -21.90 17.67 6.42
N SER A 325 -20.73 18.23 6.09
CA SER A 325 -20.52 19.06 4.89
C SER A 325 -20.27 18.25 3.61
N LEU A 326 -19.96 16.95 3.74
CA LEU A 326 -19.30 16.15 2.70
C LEU A 326 -20.24 15.58 1.62
N LEU A 327 -21.53 15.94 1.67
CA LEU A 327 -22.52 15.55 0.66
C LEU A 327 -22.66 16.68 -0.37
N ASN A 328 -21.84 16.62 -1.43
CA ASN A 328 -21.89 17.59 -2.55
C ASN A 328 -23.30 17.60 -3.19
N ALA A 329 -24.02 18.71 -2.99
CA ALA A 329 -25.46 18.81 -3.19
C ALA A 329 -25.83 19.42 -4.56
N GLU A 330 -25.19 18.97 -5.63
CA GLU A 330 -25.52 19.40 -6.99
C GLU A 330 -26.41 18.37 -7.70
N SER A 331 -27.60 18.80 -8.13
CA SER A 331 -28.66 18.03 -8.80
C SER A 331 -29.39 16.96 -7.97
N ILE A 332 -30.28 17.41 -7.07
CA ILE A 332 -31.30 16.57 -6.43
C ILE A 332 -32.67 16.89 -7.07
N ASP A 333 -33.26 15.92 -7.78
CA ASP A 333 -34.66 15.94 -8.23
C ASP A 333 -35.28 14.54 -8.06
N PHE A 334 -36.53 14.54 -7.59
CA PHE A 334 -37.44 13.39 -7.48
C PHE A 334 -38.88 13.90 -7.54
N GLY A 335 -39.64 13.51 -8.57
CA GLY A 335 -41.03 13.92 -8.74
C GLY A 335 -42.03 13.20 -7.82
N GLU A 336 -43.10 13.92 -7.46
CA GLU A 336 -44.48 13.51 -7.08
C GLU A 336 -44.67 12.18 -6.31
N GLU A 337 -45.21 12.10 -5.07
CA GLU A 337 -45.70 13.02 -4.03
C GLU A 337 -45.23 12.42 -2.66
N GLU A 338 -45.13 13.07 -1.50
CA GLU A 338 -45.95 14.11 -0.83
C GLU A 338 -45.09 14.97 0.12
N THR A 339 -45.46 16.25 0.30
CA THR A 339 -44.87 17.24 1.27
C THR A 339 -43.34 17.26 1.41
N ALA A 340 -42.66 17.81 0.40
CA ALA A 340 -41.23 18.13 0.44
C ALA A 340 -40.89 19.27 1.43
N ILE A 341 -39.69 19.20 2.03
CA ILE A 341 -39.10 20.30 2.82
C ILE A 341 -38.34 21.23 1.89
N SER A 342 -38.62 22.54 1.93
CA SER A 342 -37.76 23.55 1.30
C SER A 342 -37.28 24.58 2.31
N ALA A 343 -35.95 24.69 2.45
CA ALA A 343 -35.32 25.85 3.06
C ALA A 343 -35.13 26.93 1.98
N PRO A 344 -35.24 28.24 2.30
CA PRO A 344 -35.08 29.29 1.29
C PRO A 344 -33.69 29.25 0.65
N GLY A 345 -33.62 28.92 -0.65
CA GLY A 345 -32.39 28.96 -1.44
C GLY A 345 -31.57 27.67 -1.52
N ALA A 346 -32.08 26.51 -1.07
CA ALA A 346 -31.37 25.24 -1.17
C ALA A 346 -32.18 24.16 -1.91
N ALA A 347 -31.60 23.54 -2.95
CA ALA A 347 -32.18 22.44 -3.72
C ALA A 347 -32.08 21.09 -2.99
N LYS A 348 -32.65 21.01 -1.78
CA LYS A 348 -32.54 19.87 -0.86
C LYS A 348 -33.90 19.22 -0.66
N VAL A 349 -33.96 17.88 -0.60
CA VAL A 349 -35.18 17.18 -0.18
C VAL A 349 -34.85 16.01 0.76
N TRP A 350 -35.36 16.12 1.98
CA TRP A 350 -35.47 15.04 2.97
C TRP A 350 -36.96 14.74 3.16
N TYR A 351 -37.33 13.49 3.46
CA TYR A 351 -38.73 13.11 3.63
C TYR A 351 -38.92 12.30 4.92
N VAL A 352 -39.73 12.79 5.85
CA VAL A 352 -40.30 11.97 6.92
C VAL A 352 -41.67 11.51 6.47
N LYS A 353 -41.87 10.19 6.42
CA LYS A 353 -43.12 9.55 6.05
C LYS A 353 -43.80 8.95 7.26
N SER A 354 -44.93 9.52 7.66
CA SER A 354 -45.98 8.77 8.36
C SER A 354 -46.69 7.91 7.34
N ALA A 355 -46.52 6.58 7.40
CA ALA A 355 -47.25 5.68 6.53
C ALA A 355 -48.69 5.53 7.04
N ASP A 356 -49.67 5.81 6.19
CA ASP A 356 -51.10 5.82 6.49
C ASP A 356 -51.86 4.61 5.91
N TRP A 357 -51.30 3.95 4.89
CA TRP A 357 -51.86 2.73 4.32
C TRP A 357 -51.59 1.51 5.21
N ASN A 358 -52.65 0.76 5.54
CA ASN A 358 -52.60 -0.53 6.25
C ASN A 358 -51.81 -0.51 7.59
N CYS A 359 -51.65 0.66 8.21
CA CYS A 359 -50.80 0.86 9.37
C CYS A 359 -51.54 0.81 10.72
N GLY A 360 -52.86 0.64 10.75
CA GLY A 360 -53.66 0.72 11.98
C GLY A 360 -54.17 2.15 12.25
N PRO A 361 -54.20 2.63 13.51
CA PRO A 361 -54.50 4.02 13.82
C PRO A 361 -53.52 5.00 13.14
N ALA A 362 -53.97 6.23 12.89
CA ALA A 362 -53.15 7.27 12.28
C ALA A 362 -51.97 7.67 13.20
N THR A 363 -50.79 7.84 12.62
CA THR A 363 -49.60 8.39 13.28
C THR A 363 -49.45 9.87 13.00
N GLU A 364 -48.91 10.60 13.98
CA GLU A 364 -48.47 11.98 13.79
C GLU A 364 -46.94 12.01 13.89
N ALA A 365 -46.28 12.67 12.94
CA ALA A 365 -44.86 12.93 13.00
C ALA A 365 -44.57 14.36 12.52
N THR A 366 -43.75 15.08 13.27
CA THR A 366 -43.26 16.41 12.93
C THR A 366 -41.74 16.38 12.90
N TYR A 367 -41.12 17.30 12.17
CA TYR A 367 -39.68 17.36 12.02
C TYR A 367 -39.17 18.79 11.83
N SER A 368 -37.87 18.99 12.05
CA SER A 368 -37.15 20.20 11.69
C SER A 368 -35.70 19.87 11.33
N LEU A 369 -35.07 20.71 10.50
CA LEU A 369 -33.65 20.61 10.14
C LEU A 369 -32.95 21.90 10.56
N GLU A 370 -32.03 21.79 11.52
CA GLU A 370 -31.22 22.89 12.04
C GLU A 370 -29.76 22.42 12.11
N ASP A 371 -28.82 23.21 11.57
CA ASP A 371 -27.37 22.96 11.64
C ASP A 371 -26.90 21.53 11.26
N GLY A 372 -27.60 20.88 10.31
CA GLY A 372 -27.30 19.52 9.86
C GLY A 372 -27.90 18.40 10.72
N VAL A 373 -28.71 18.75 11.73
CA VAL A 373 -29.42 17.82 12.61
C VAL A 373 -30.90 17.78 12.25
N ILE A 374 -31.41 16.57 11.97
CA ILE A 374 -32.82 16.32 11.69
C ILE A 374 -33.50 15.91 13.00
N LYS A 375 -34.27 16.82 13.58
CA LYS A 375 -35.09 16.55 14.76
C LYS A 375 -36.43 15.98 14.30
N ILE A 376 -36.89 14.91 14.92
CA ILE A 376 -38.16 14.22 14.61
C ILE A 376 -38.91 13.99 15.93
N THR A 377 -40.19 14.37 15.98
CA THR A 377 -41.10 14.05 17.08
C THR A 377 -42.24 13.22 16.51
N GLY A 378 -42.35 11.96 16.94
CA GLY A 378 -43.34 11.00 16.42
C GLY A 378 -44.26 10.47 17.51
N THR A 379 -45.52 10.19 17.14
CA THR A 379 -46.53 9.54 17.98
C THR A 379 -47.13 8.35 17.25
N GLN A 380 -46.90 7.16 17.77
CA GLN A 380 -47.42 5.90 17.26
C GLN A 380 -48.41 5.29 18.28
N PRO A 381 -49.73 5.31 18.02
CA PRO A 381 -50.71 4.72 18.94
C PRO A 381 -50.58 3.19 19.08
N GLU A 382 -51.18 2.62 20.12
CA GLU A 382 -51.28 1.16 20.27
C GLU A 382 -52.09 0.55 19.11
N GLY A 383 -51.64 -0.61 18.60
CA GLY A 383 -52.22 -1.24 17.41
C GLY A 383 -51.73 -0.67 16.07
N THR A 384 -50.82 0.32 16.09
CA THR A 384 -50.16 0.84 14.89
C THR A 384 -49.01 -0.08 14.46
N ALA A 385 -48.84 -0.28 13.15
CA ALA A 385 -47.76 -1.04 12.55
C ALA A 385 -46.38 -0.44 12.89
N TRP A 386 -45.38 -1.31 13.04
CA TRP A 386 -44.02 -0.95 13.44
C TRP A 386 -43.28 -0.03 12.45
N PHE A 387 -43.67 -0.04 11.18
CA PHE A 387 -43.09 0.83 10.13
C PHE A 387 -43.84 2.16 9.95
N ALA A 388 -44.78 2.51 10.81
CA ALA A 388 -45.70 3.63 10.55
C ALA A 388 -45.08 5.04 10.64
N THR A 389 -43.84 5.17 11.11
CA THR A 389 -43.05 6.40 11.01
C THR A 389 -41.67 6.07 10.46
N GLN A 390 -41.28 6.73 9.37
CA GLN A 390 -40.03 6.46 8.65
C GLN A 390 -39.35 7.77 8.22
N LEU A 391 -38.03 7.81 8.22
CA LEU A 391 -37.22 8.84 7.54
C LEU A 391 -36.63 8.22 6.27
N PHE A 392 -36.64 8.95 5.18
CA PHE A 392 -35.97 8.59 3.92
C PHE A 392 -35.02 9.68 3.44
N LEU A 393 -33.84 9.26 2.97
CA LEU A 393 -32.84 10.04 2.25
C LEU A 393 -32.35 9.20 1.08
N TYR A 394 -32.12 9.83 -0.08
CA TYR A 394 -31.45 9.19 -1.21
C TYR A 394 -30.19 9.97 -1.58
N SER A 395 -29.13 9.25 -1.95
CA SER A 395 -27.90 9.82 -2.51
C SER A 395 -28.16 10.43 -3.90
N SER A 396 -27.16 11.17 -4.39
CA SER A 396 -26.92 11.35 -5.83
C SER A 396 -26.64 10.00 -6.52
N GLU A 397 -26.47 10.02 -7.83
CA GLU A 397 -26.05 8.83 -8.57
C GLU A 397 -24.60 8.48 -8.22
N LEU A 398 -24.41 7.29 -7.64
CA LEU A 398 -23.15 6.73 -7.22
C LEU A 398 -22.61 5.82 -8.33
N GLN A 399 -21.29 5.70 -8.43
CA GLN A 399 -20.67 4.67 -9.26
C GLN A 399 -20.79 3.30 -8.59
N ALA A 400 -20.63 2.22 -9.37
CA ALA A 400 -20.43 0.89 -8.79
C ALA A 400 -19.22 0.91 -7.84
N GLY A 401 -19.30 0.22 -6.70
CA GLY A 401 -18.24 0.23 -5.68
C GLY A 401 -18.74 -0.09 -4.27
N ASN A 402 -17.80 -0.10 -3.31
CA ASN A 402 -18.09 -0.30 -1.89
C ASN A 402 -18.34 1.06 -1.20
N TYR A 403 -19.33 1.09 -0.31
CA TYR A 403 -19.71 2.29 0.42
C TYR A 403 -20.00 1.98 1.89
N THR A 404 -19.54 2.84 2.80
CA THR A 404 -19.97 2.85 4.19
C THR A 404 -20.84 4.08 4.44
N LEU A 405 -22.11 3.83 4.77
CA LEU A 405 -23.03 4.82 5.30
C LEU A 405 -22.99 4.77 6.83
N SER A 406 -22.63 5.85 7.50
CA SER A 406 -22.79 6.01 8.96
C SER A 406 -23.66 7.21 9.30
N PHE A 407 -24.23 7.23 10.50
CA PHE A 407 -25.00 8.35 11.06
C PHE A 407 -25.14 8.22 12.57
N ASN A 408 -25.34 9.34 13.25
CA ASN A 408 -25.70 9.36 14.66
C ASN A 408 -27.23 9.46 14.80
N LEU A 409 -27.79 8.65 15.70
CA LEU A 409 -29.19 8.67 16.11
C LEU A 409 -29.27 8.91 17.61
N LYS A 410 -29.69 10.11 18.01
CA LYS A 410 -30.15 10.37 19.37
C LYS A 410 -31.60 9.93 19.50
N LEU A 411 -31.97 9.23 20.57
CA LEU A 411 -33.36 8.85 20.86
C LEU A 411 -33.67 9.19 22.33
N ASN A 412 -34.82 9.79 22.62
CA ASN A 412 -35.17 10.21 24.00
C ASN A 412 -35.64 9.06 24.92
N LYS A 413 -35.51 7.81 24.46
CA LYS A 413 -35.96 6.58 25.10
C LYS A 413 -35.25 5.37 24.48
N ASP A 414 -35.33 4.23 25.15
CA ASP A 414 -35.00 2.95 24.52
C ASP A 414 -36.07 2.58 23.49
N GLY A 415 -35.67 1.99 22.36
CA GLY A 415 -36.58 1.58 21.29
C GLY A 415 -35.93 0.61 20.31
N ASN A 416 -36.73 -0.22 19.66
CA ASN A 416 -36.25 -1.05 18.57
C ASN A 416 -36.37 -0.27 17.26
N ILE A 417 -35.24 -0.01 16.59
CA ILE A 417 -35.17 0.77 15.35
C ILE A 417 -34.72 -0.15 14.22
N LYS A 418 -35.27 0.05 13.03
CA LYS A 418 -34.77 -0.53 11.77
C LYS A 418 -34.13 0.58 10.95
N TYR A 419 -33.01 0.30 10.30
CA TYR A 419 -32.41 1.20 9.33
C TYR A 419 -31.80 0.39 8.18
N ALA A 420 -31.83 0.93 6.97
CA ALA A 420 -31.44 0.20 5.77
C ALA A 420 -30.94 1.10 4.65
N VAL A 421 -30.07 0.55 3.80
CA VAL A 421 -29.78 1.08 2.47
C VAL A 421 -30.56 0.26 1.44
N ASN A 422 -31.33 0.96 0.61
CA ASN A 422 -32.12 0.40 -0.48
C ASN A 422 -31.58 0.91 -1.82
N ASP A 423 -31.41 0.05 -2.83
CA ASP A 423 -31.18 0.51 -4.21
C ASP A 423 -32.46 1.15 -4.80
N ALA A 424 -32.33 2.37 -5.33
CA ALA A 424 -33.42 3.09 -5.97
C ALA A 424 -33.92 2.45 -7.27
N ASN A 425 -33.07 1.66 -7.96
CA ASN A 425 -33.42 0.94 -9.19
C ASN A 425 -34.27 -0.33 -8.94
N LYS A 426 -34.60 -0.62 -7.67
CA LYS A 426 -35.47 -1.73 -7.23
C LYS A 426 -34.92 -3.14 -7.53
N ASN A 427 -33.63 -3.28 -7.84
CA ASN A 427 -33.01 -4.56 -8.21
C ASN A 427 -32.43 -5.36 -7.03
N GLY A 428 -32.95 -5.12 -5.81
CA GLY A 428 -32.79 -6.05 -4.68
C GLY A 428 -31.67 -5.75 -3.71
N LEU A 429 -30.93 -4.63 -3.83
CA LEU A 429 -30.05 -4.20 -2.75
C LEU A 429 -30.91 -3.76 -1.55
N LYS A 430 -30.82 -4.53 -0.47
CA LYS A 430 -31.40 -4.26 0.85
C LYS A 430 -30.39 -4.66 1.92
N VAL A 431 -29.43 -3.79 2.20
CA VAL A 431 -28.61 -3.92 3.41
C VAL A 431 -29.45 -3.34 4.55
N VAL A 432 -30.02 -4.22 5.36
CA VAL A 432 -30.94 -3.89 6.45
C VAL A 432 -30.26 -4.25 7.77
N ASN A 433 -30.32 -3.34 8.73
CA ASN A 433 -30.04 -3.63 10.13
C ASN A 433 -31.25 -3.26 10.99
N SER A 434 -31.41 -3.94 12.12
CA SER A 434 -32.45 -3.63 13.10
C SER A 434 -32.06 -4.14 14.47
N GLY A 435 -32.28 -3.35 15.50
CA GLY A 435 -31.91 -3.72 16.87
C GLY A 435 -32.42 -2.74 17.92
N ALA A 436 -32.11 -3.05 19.17
CA ALA A 436 -32.35 -2.16 20.29
C ALA A 436 -31.38 -0.97 20.23
N VAL A 437 -31.94 0.23 20.27
CA VAL A 437 -31.27 1.53 20.37
C VAL A 437 -31.54 2.06 21.77
N VAL A 438 -30.52 2.58 22.43
CA VAL A 438 -30.64 3.06 23.83
C VAL A 438 -31.01 4.53 23.87
N ASN A 439 -31.65 4.95 24.98
CA ASN A 439 -31.86 6.35 25.29
C ASN A 439 -30.52 7.12 25.34
N GLY A 440 -30.43 8.20 24.56
CA GLY A 440 -29.20 8.95 24.34
C GLY A 440 -28.69 8.83 22.91
N ASP A 441 -27.40 9.09 22.73
CA ASP A 441 -26.72 9.13 21.43
C ASP A 441 -26.24 7.74 20.99
N ASN A 442 -26.55 7.33 19.76
CA ASN A 442 -26.17 6.04 19.18
C ASN A 442 -25.48 6.24 17.83
N ALA A 443 -24.24 5.78 17.68
CA ALA A 443 -23.55 5.75 16.39
C ALA A 443 -23.97 4.49 15.62
N LEU A 444 -24.45 4.65 14.38
CA LEU A 444 -24.99 3.58 13.54
C LEU A 444 -24.29 3.57 12.18
N SER A 445 -24.12 2.40 11.57
CA SER A 445 -23.49 2.26 10.26
C SER A 445 -23.97 1.04 9.47
N LEU A 446 -23.87 1.14 8.15
CA LEU A 446 -24.16 0.11 7.15
C LEU A 446 -23.10 0.17 6.05
N THR A 447 -22.38 -0.93 5.81
CA THR A 447 -21.54 -1.07 4.61
C THR A 447 -22.32 -1.82 3.53
N PHE A 448 -22.28 -1.32 2.30
CA PHE A 448 -22.97 -1.91 1.15
C PHE A 448 -22.11 -1.83 -0.12
N ASN A 449 -22.25 -2.82 -1.00
CA ASN A 449 -21.72 -2.77 -2.35
C ASN A 449 -22.83 -2.34 -3.30
N LEU A 450 -22.54 -1.39 -4.19
CA LEU A 450 -23.39 -1.04 -5.31
C LEU A 450 -22.82 -1.70 -6.57
N LEU A 451 -23.58 -2.63 -7.16
CA LEU A 451 -23.10 -3.50 -8.25
C LEU A 451 -23.03 -2.79 -9.61
N GLU A 452 -23.85 -1.77 -9.81
CA GLU A 452 -23.95 -0.94 -11.02
C GLU A 452 -24.12 0.53 -10.59
N ALA A 453 -23.92 1.50 -11.49
CA ALA A 453 -24.19 2.89 -11.14
C ALA A 453 -25.69 3.10 -10.80
N GLY A 454 -25.97 3.86 -9.73
CA GLY A 454 -27.33 3.99 -9.19
C GLY A 454 -27.39 4.81 -7.90
N LYS A 455 -28.59 4.98 -7.33
CA LYS A 455 -28.78 5.76 -6.08
C LYS A 455 -28.99 4.84 -4.88
N ALA A 456 -28.34 5.14 -3.77
CA ALA A 456 -28.51 4.46 -2.49
C ALA A 456 -29.49 5.25 -1.59
N GLY A 457 -30.49 4.56 -1.04
CA GLY A 457 -31.54 5.15 -0.19
C GLY A 457 -31.46 4.71 1.26
N LEU A 458 -30.99 5.60 2.15
CA LEU A 458 -31.15 5.44 3.59
C LEU A 458 -32.64 5.51 3.95
N SER A 459 -33.13 4.48 4.63
CA SER A 459 -34.41 4.49 5.32
C SER A 459 -34.20 4.17 6.79
N ILE A 460 -34.81 4.93 7.70
CA ILE A 460 -34.90 4.63 9.14
C ILE A 460 -36.37 4.43 9.47
N GLN A 461 -36.75 3.31 10.09
CA GLN A 461 -38.10 3.07 10.61
C GLN A 461 -38.07 3.01 12.14
N PHE A 462 -38.96 3.79 12.77
CA PHE A 462 -39.08 3.91 14.21
C PHE A 462 -39.94 2.77 14.78
N GLY A 463 -39.41 1.56 14.70
CA GLY A 463 -40.04 0.30 15.10
C GLY A 463 -39.43 -0.90 14.37
N THR A 464 -39.69 -2.11 14.85
CA THR A 464 -39.29 -3.36 14.19
C THR A 464 -40.41 -4.41 14.23
N GLU A 465 -40.34 -5.40 13.35
CA GLU A 465 -41.37 -6.44 13.24
C GLU A 465 -41.51 -7.29 14.51
N ALA A 466 -40.38 -7.63 15.16
CA ALA A 466 -40.37 -8.33 16.44
C ALA A 466 -40.59 -7.40 17.66
N GLY A 467 -40.18 -6.13 17.55
CA GLY A 467 -40.20 -5.15 18.66
C GLY A 467 -41.46 -4.29 18.74
N GLY A 468 -42.31 -4.31 17.71
CA GLY A 468 -43.45 -3.41 17.56
C GLY A 468 -43.05 -1.99 17.17
N ASN A 469 -44.04 -1.09 17.22
CA ASN A 469 -43.81 0.36 17.11
C ASN A 469 -43.21 0.89 18.43
N ILE A 470 -42.46 2.01 18.39
CA ILE A 470 -41.80 2.55 19.59
C ILE A 470 -42.68 3.55 20.37
N GLY A 471 -43.94 3.75 20.00
CA GLY A 471 -44.87 4.65 20.67
C GLY A 471 -44.60 6.13 20.37
N ALA A 472 -44.71 6.98 21.39
CA ALA A 472 -44.25 8.37 21.31
C ALA A 472 -42.72 8.45 21.52
N PHE A 473 -42.04 9.27 20.71
CA PHE A 473 -40.59 9.45 20.71
C PHE A 473 -40.16 10.84 20.21
N GLU A 474 -38.97 11.25 20.61
CA GLU A 474 -38.20 12.32 19.96
C GLU A 474 -36.85 11.74 19.56
N ALA A 475 -36.40 12.06 18.35
CA ALA A 475 -35.14 11.62 17.78
C ALA A 475 -34.38 12.78 17.14
N GLU A 476 -33.05 12.73 17.19
CA GLU A 476 -32.19 13.63 16.41
C GLU A 476 -31.29 12.75 15.53
N VAL A 477 -31.27 12.99 14.21
CA VAL A 477 -30.37 12.31 13.27
C VAL A 477 -29.33 13.30 12.79
N SER A 478 -28.04 12.99 12.99
CA SER A 478 -26.91 13.84 12.63
C SER A 478 -25.77 13.03 12.01
N ASP A 479 -24.72 13.71 11.55
CA ASP A 479 -23.46 13.11 11.12
C ASP A 479 -23.61 12.00 10.05
N ILE A 480 -24.62 12.16 9.18
CA ILE A 480 -24.89 11.23 8.08
C ILE A 480 -23.75 11.34 7.06
N LEU A 481 -22.96 10.29 6.96
CA LEU A 481 -21.75 10.20 6.14
C LEU A 481 -21.89 9.02 5.19
N LEU A 482 -21.74 9.27 3.90
CA LEU A 482 -21.60 8.22 2.89
C LEU A 482 -20.19 8.27 2.31
N VAL A 483 -19.32 7.38 2.78
CA VAL A 483 -17.98 7.18 2.22
C VAL A 483 -18.10 6.21 1.05
N ARG A 484 -17.60 6.56 -0.14
CA ARG A 484 -17.11 5.52 -1.07
C ARG A 484 -15.86 4.99 -0.42
N ASN A 485 -15.91 3.78 0.11
CA ASN A 485 -14.70 3.12 0.57
C ASN A 485 -13.78 3.09 -0.65
N GLY A 486 -12.53 3.55 -0.48
CA GLY A 486 -11.60 3.65 -1.60
C GLY A 486 -11.68 2.38 -2.42
N ASP A 487 -11.91 2.50 -3.74
CA ASP A 487 -12.29 1.38 -4.61
C ASP A 487 -11.49 0.17 -4.16
N PRO A 488 -12.17 -0.93 -3.76
CA PRO A 488 -11.51 -2.00 -3.05
C PRO A 488 -10.28 -2.30 -3.86
N VAL A 489 -9.11 -2.18 -3.24
CA VAL A 489 -7.89 -2.58 -3.92
C VAL A 489 -8.20 -4.00 -4.32
N ILE A 490 -8.41 -4.21 -5.61
CA ILE A 490 -8.32 -5.51 -6.23
C ILE A 490 -6.82 -5.75 -6.15
N VAL A 491 -6.38 -6.08 -4.94
CA VAL A 491 -5.36 -7.09 -4.71
C VAL A 491 -5.96 -8.23 -5.47
N ASP A 492 -5.47 -8.40 -6.70
CA ASP A 492 -5.99 -9.37 -7.59
C ASP A 492 -5.60 -10.71 -7.00
N TYR A 493 -6.45 -11.21 -6.12
CA TYR A 493 -6.49 -12.59 -5.70
C TYR A 493 -7.09 -13.46 -6.81
N ALA A 494 -6.90 -13.07 -8.09
CA ALA A 494 -6.08 -13.88 -8.98
C ALA A 494 -4.64 -14.10 -8.43
N ASP A 495 -4.56 -14.63 -7.21
CA ASP A 495 -3.60 -15.68 -6.93
C ASP A 495 -4.17 -16.90 -7.67
N PRO A 496 -3.63 -17.29 -8.84
CA PRO A 496 -4.15 -18.44 -9.59
C PRO A 496 -4.00 -19.76 -8.82
N THR A 497 -3.35 -19.76 -7.65
CA THR A 497 -3.25 -20.89 -6.73
C THR A 497 -4.32 -20.91 -5.63
N CYS A 498 -5.06 -19.81 -5.40
CA CYS A 498 -6.15 -19.76 -4.43
C CYS A 498 -7.43 -20.39 -4.99
N LEU A 499 -7.67 -21.66 -4.65
CA LEU A 499 -8.79 -22.43 -5.21
C LEU A 499 -10.18 -21.97 -4.75
N LEU A 500 -10.25 -21.03 -3.80
CA LEU A 500 -11.49 -20.37 -3.43
C LEU A 500 -12.03 -19.45 -4.51
N GLY A 501 -11.21 -18.95 -5.45
CA GLY A 501 -11.62 -17.97 -6.46
C GLY A 501 -12.07 -16.63 -5.88
N THR A 502 -12.46 -15.69 -6.75
CA THR A 502 -12.89 -14.36 -6.34
C THR A 502 -14.24 -14.41 -5.61
N ILE A 503 -14.25 -14.12 -4.31
CA ILE A 503 -15.47 -14.11 -3.49
C ILE A 503 -16.39 -12.96 -3.95
N LYS A 504 -17.59 -13.32 -4.41
CA LYS A 504 -18.59 -12.43 -5.03
C LYS A 504 -19.46 -11.67 -4.03
N GLY A 505 -19.36 -11.99 -2.74
CA GLY A 505 -20.16 -11.40 -1.67
C GLY A 505 -20.88 -12.43 -0.80
N SER A 506 -21.96 -12.01 -0.15
CA SER A 506 -22.81 -12.88 0.67
C SER A 506 -24.32 -12.69 0.43
N LYS A 507 -25.08 -13.77 0.60
CA LYS A 507 -26.53 -13.84 0.39
C LYS A 507 -27.18 -14.67 1.50
N ILE A 508 -28.52 -14.65 1.57
CA ILE A 508 -29.30 -15.62 2.32
C ILE A 508 -29.62 -16.82 1.42
N GLY A 509 -29.42 -18.04 1.93
CA GLY A 509 -29.69 -19.29 1.22
C GLY A 509 -29.07 -20.50 1.92
N GLU A 510 -29.23 -21.68 1.33
CA GLU A 510 -28.77 -22.97 1.87
C GLU A 510 -27.53 -23.52 1.13
N GLU A 511 -26.99 -24.67 1.57
CA GLU A 511 -25.81 -25.33 0.97
C GLU A 511 -25.98 -25.59 -0.55
N ARG A 512 -27.20 -25.89 -0.99
CA ARG A 512 -27.55 -26.06 -2.40
C ARG A 512 -27.39 -24.76 -3.20
N ASP A 513 -27.65 -23.61 -2.59
CA ASP A 513 -27.49 -22.32 -3.26
C ASP A 513 -26.00 -21.99 -3.42
N ALA A 514 -25.18 -22.26 -2.40
CA ALA A 514 -23.72 -22.14 -2.49
C ALA A 514 -23.12 -23.04 -3.60
N THR A 515 -23.57 -24.29 -3.69
CA THR A 515 -23.13 -25.20 -4.77
C THR A 515 -23.72 -24.85 -6.15
N GLY A 516 -24.84 -24.13 -6.20
CA GLY A 516 -25.46 -23.59 -7.43
C GLY A 516 -24.83 -22.30 -7.94
N GLU A 517 -24.40 -21.42 -7.03
CA GLU A 517 -23.72 -20.14 -7.31
C GLU A 517 -22.35 -20.07 -6.60
N PRO A 518 -21.32 -20.75 -7.14
CA PRO A 518 -19.98 -20.77 -6.57
C PRO A 518 -19.38 -19.40 -6.32
N TYR A 519 -18.47 -19.38 -5.35
CA TYR A 519 -17.74 -18.21 -4.90
C TYR A 519 -18.58 -17.15 -4.18
N THR A 520 -19.77 -17.53 -3.70
CA THR A 520 -20.64 -16.68 -2.88
C THR A 520 -20.86 -17.33 -1.52
N PHE A 521 -20.79 -16.55 -0.45
CA PHE A 521 -21.21 -17.02 0.87
C PHE A 521 -22.73 -17.03 0.98
N PHE A 522 -23.30 -18.12 1.50
CA PHE A 522 -24.72 -18.21 1.80
C PHE A 522 -24.93 -18.43 3.29
N VAL A 523 -25.74 -17.58 3.92
CA VAL A 523 -26.12 -17.71 5.32
C VAL A 523 -27.55 -18.27 5.40
N TRP A 524 -27.69 -19.42 6.04
CA TRP A 524 -28.99 -20.01 6.35
C TRP A 524 -29.34 -19.75 7.81
N TYR A 525 -30.62 -19.52 8.10
CA TYR A 525 -31.11 -19.38 9.46
C TYR A 525 -32.59 -19.77 9.57
N VAL A 526 -33.06 -20.02 10.79
CA VAL A 526 -34.48 -20.32 11.05
C VAL A 526 -35.32 -19.07 10.77
N GLN A 527 -36.05 -19.07 9.65
CA GLN A 527 -36.92 -17.96 9.23
C GLN A 527 -38.38 -18.16 9.65
N ASP A 528 -38.76 -19.39 10.03
CA ASP A 528 -40.11 -19.74 10.47
C ASP A 528 -40.02 -20.72 11.65
N ALA A 529 -40.57 -20.32 12.79
CA ALA A 529 -40.61 -21.13 14.01
C ALA A 529 -41.42 -22.43 13.86
N SER A 530 -42.26 -22.56 12.82
CA SER A 530 -43.00 -23.79 12.51
C SER A 530 -42.10 -24.98 12.17
N TRP A 531 -40.83 -24.72 11.82
CA TRP A 531 -39.84 -25.76 11.50
C TRP A 531 -39.37 -26.56 12.71
N GLY A 532 -39.68 -26.13 13.95
CA GLY A 532 -39.43 -26.88 15.18
C GLY A 532 -37.97 -26.91 15.66
N CYS A 533 -37.08 -26.13 15.01
CA CYS A 533 -35.66 -26.00 15.32
C CYS A 533 -35.29 -24.74 16.13
N GLY A 534 -36.28 -24.00 16.62
CA GLY A 534 -36.14 -22.78 17.42
C GLY A 534 -37.18 -21.73 17.04
N PRO A 535 -37.21 -20.57 17.73
CA PRO A 535 -37.88 -19.38 17.22
C PRO A 535 -37.14 -18.83 15.97
N VAL A 536 -37.66 -17.75 15.39
CA VAL A 536 -37.03 -17.10 14.23
C VAL A 536 -35.72 -16.44 14.66
N CYS A 537 -34.61 -16.84 14.04
CA CYS A 537 -33.34 -16.16 14.19
C CYS A 537 -33.39 -14.81 13.46
N VAL A 538 -32.85 -13.76 14.08
CA VAL A 538 -32.48 -12.54 13.37
C VAL A 538 -31.00 -12.66 13.05
N THR A 539 -30.67 -12.73 11.76
CA THR A 539 -29.29 -12.72 11.30
C THR A 539 -29.06 -11.60 10.31
N ASN A 540 -27.92 -10.92 10.47
CA ASN A 540 -27.41 -9.97 9.49
C ASN A 540 -26.12 -10.56 8.93
N GLN A 541 -25.99 -10.58 7.61
CA GLN A 541 -24.78 -10.96 6.91
C GLN A 541 -24.33 -9.86 5.95
N SER A 542 -23.03 -9.58 5.95
CA SER A 542 -22.39 -8.68 5.00
C SER A 542 -21.03 -9.22 4.61
N TYR A 543 -20.66 -9.06 3.34
CA TYR A 543 -19.29 -9.32 2.89
C TYR A 543 -18.70 -8.00 2.39
N ALA A 544 -17.64 -7.54 3.04
CA ALA A 544 -16.92 -6.32 2.71
C ALA A 544 -15.45 -6.49 3.07
N ASP A 545 -14.56 -5.87 2.30
CA ASP A 545 -13.13 -5.74 2.62
C ASP A 545 -12.44 -7.09 2.95
N GLY A 546 -12.81 -8.14 2.20
CA GLY A 546 -12.30 -9.51 2.36
C GLY A 546 -12.94 -10.33 3.49
N ALA A 547 -13.84 -9.74 4.28
CA ALA A 547 -14.42 -10.35 5.48
C ALA A 547 -15.93 -10.57 5.38
N LEU A 548 -16.38 -11.78 5.76
CA LEU A 548 -17.79 -12.09 6.01
C LEU A 548 -18.12 -11.79 7.48
N THR A 549 -18.98 -10.82 7.73
CA THR A 549 -19.61 -10.63 9.05
C THR A 549 -20.95 -11.35 9.09
N VAL A 550 -21.21 -12.12 10.15
CA VAL A 550 -22.50 -12.75 10.47
C VAL A 550 -22.85 -12.50 11.93
N THR A 551 -23.86 -11.66 12.16
CA THR A 551 -24.50 -11.52 13.49
C THR A 551 -25.66 -12.51 13.60
N SER A 552 -25.77 -13.19 14.74
CA SER A 552 -26.90 -14.07 15.07
C SER A 552 -27.36 -13.86 16.51
N ASN A 553 -28.64 -14.11 16.80
CA ASN A 553 -29.27 -13.92 18.11
C ASN A 553 -29.65 -15.25 18.79
N LEU A 554 -28.85 -16.31 18.62
CA LEU A 554 -29.21 -17.65 19.09
C LEU A 554 -29.43 -17.71 20.61
N THR A 555 -30.34 -18.60 21.01
CA THR A 555 -30.81 -18.80 22.39
C THR A 555 -30.94 -20.29 22.70
N ALA A 556 -31.17 -20.66 23.97
CA ALA A 556 -31.35 -22.04 24.42
C ALA A 556 -32.51 -22.82 23.79
N GLU A 557 -33.41 -22.15 23.07
CA GLU A 557 -34.54 -22.78 22.37
C GLU A 557 -34.16 -23.21 20.94
N HIS A 558 -33.03 -22.72 20.43
CA HIS A 558 -32.55 -23.01 19.09
C HIS A 558 -31.71 -24.29 19.05
N TRP A 559 -31.81 -25.02 17.95
CA TRP A 559 -30.92 -26.16 17.67
C TRP A 559 -29.55 -25.67 17.21
N TRP A 560 -28.54 -26.53 17.35
CA TRP A 560 -27.14 -26.23 17.02
C TRP A 560 -26.88 -25.75 15.58
N PHE A 561 -27.74 -26.10 14.62
CA PHE A 561 -27.66 -25.65 13.23
C PHE A 561 -28.58 -24.46 12.89
N ALA A 562 -29.22 -23.81 13.88
CA ALA A 562 -30.20 -22.75 13.64
C ALA A 562 -29.65 -21.49 12.93
N THR A 563 -28.33 -21.35 12.84
CA THR A 563 -27.67 -20.47 11.86
C THR A 563 -26.47 -21.22 11.27
N GLN A 564 -26.31 -21.13 9.95
CA GLN A 564 -25.28 -21.84 9.20
C GLN A 564 -24.66 -20.92 8.13
N ILE A 565 -23.39 -21.14 7.82
CA ILE A 565 -22.65 -20.44 6.77
C ILE A 565 -22.15 -21.47 5.77
N PHE A 566 -22.43 -21.25 4.50
CA PHE A 566 -22.04 -22.10 3.38
C PHE A 566 -21.18 -21.34 2.38
N TYR A 567 -20.22 -22.03 1.78
CA TYR A 567 -19.44 -21.57 0.64
C TYR A 567 -19.12 -22.76 -0.26
N ALA A 568 -19.06 -22.58 -1.58
CA ALA A 568 -18.56 -23.61 -2.48
C ALA A 568 -17.75 -23.04 -3.63
N THR A 569 -16.81 -23.82 -4.13
CA THR A 569 -15.99 -23.50 -5.32
C THR A 569 -16.66 -23.99 -6.60
N GLU A 570 -16.08 -23.67 -7.76
CA GLU A 570 -16.29 -24.51 -8.94
C GLU A 570 -15.59 -25.87 -8.79
N ALA A 571 -15.71 -26.73 -9.79
CA ALA A 571 -15.07 -28.04 -9.76
C ALA A 571 -13.55 -27.88 -9.80
N ILE A 572 -12.85 -28.49 -8.85
CA ILE A 572 -11.39 -28.44 -8.73
C ILE A 572 -10.83 -29.64 -9.50
N ASP A 573 -10.12 -29.39 -10.59
CA ASP A 573 -9.64 -30.45 -11.51
C ASP A 573 -8.53 -31.33 -10.93
N ALA A 574 -7.82 -30.86 -9.91
CA ALA A 574 -6.77 -31.62 -9.23
C ALA A 574 -7.30 -32.26 -7.94
N SER A 575 -7.14 -33.58 -7.80
CA SER A 575 -7.45 -34.28 -6.54
C SER A 575 -6.33 -34.08 -5.51
N GLY A 576 -6.67 -33.76 -4.26
CA GLY A 576 -5.68 -33.70 -3.20
C GLY A 576 -6.24 -33.26 -1.85
N THR A 577 -5.32 -33.19 -0.88
CA THR A 577 -5.56 -32.48 0.38
C THR A 577 -5.21 -31.01 0.19
N HIS A 578 -6.13 -30.13 0.58
CA HIS A 578 -5.99 -28.69 0.55
C HIS A 578 -6.06 -28.16 1.95
N LYS A 579 -5.16 -27.25 2.32
CA LYS A 579 -5.26 -26.55 3.58
C LYS A 579 -6.24 -25.40 3.41
N VAL A 580 -7.25 -25.35 4.27
CA VAL A 580 -8.23 -24.27 4.35
C VAL A 580 -7.96 -23.50 5.63
N SER A 581 -7.80 -22.19 5.53
CA SER A 581 -7.54 -21.32 6.66
C SER A 581 -8.35 -20.03 6.62
N PHE A 582 -8.65 -19.49 7.80
CA PHE A 582 -9.25 -18.17 7.99
C PHE A 582 -9.11 -17.70 9.44
N ASN A 583 -9.17 -16.40 9.64
CA ASN A 583 -9.32 -15.80 10.96
C ASN A 583 -10.81 -15.62 11.27
N LEU A 584 -11.24 -16.00 12.47
CA LEU A 584 -12.62 -15.88 12.93
C LEU A 584 -12.68 -15.09 14.24
N ASN A 585 -13.00 -13.80 14.16
CA ASN A 585 -13.29 -13.00 15.35
C ASN A 585 -14.71 -13.33 15.84
N ALA A 586 -14.87 -13.61 17.13
CA ALA A 586 -16.16 -13.89 17.75
C ALA A 586 -16.46 -12.92 18.90
N SER A 587 -17.64 -12.30 18.91
CA SER A 587 -18.02 -11.34 19.95
C SER A 587 -18.20 -11.97 21.34
N ALA A 588 -18.34 -13.29 21.40
CA ALA A 588 -18.35 -14.08 22.64
C ALA A 588 -17.76 -15.48 22.41
N ALA A 589 -17.22 -16.08 23.48
CA ALA A 589 -16.74 -17.46 23.47
C ALA A 589 -17.91 -18.46 23.36
N GLY A 590 -17.65 -19.65 22.80
CA GLY A 590 -18.65 -20.71 22.66
C GLY A 590 -18.17 -21.81 21.73
N THR A 591 -19.09 -22.51 21.07
CA THR A 591 -18.75 -23.67 20.22
C THR A 591 -19.47 -23.60 18.89
N ILE A 592 -18.76 -23.91 17.81
CA ILE A 592 -19.29 -24.07 16.45
C ILE A 592 -18.93 -25.45 15.88
N THR A 593 -19.54 -25.80 14.75
CA THR A 593 -19.17 -26.93 13.91
C THR A 593 -18.58 -26.41 12.62
N ILE A 594 -17.47 -26.96 12.14
CA ILE A 594 -16.89 -26.67 10.82
C ILE A 594 -16.70 -27.99 10.07
N ASN A 595 -17.38 -28.17 8.94
CA ASN A 595 -17.39 -29.40 8.14
C ASN A 595 -17.60 -30.68 8.98
N GLY A 596 -18.49 -30.62 9.98
CA GLY A 596 -18.79 -31.72 10.91
C GLY A 596 -17.81 -31.88 12.08
N THR A 597 -16.80 -31.03 12.20
CA THR A 597 -15.80 -31.05 13.30
C THR A 597 -16.13 -29.98 14.35
N LYS A 598 -16.03 -30.33 15.64
CA LYS A 598 -16.23 -29.39 16.75
C LYS A 598 -15.07 -28.40 16.83
N VAL A 599 -15.38 -27.11 16.94
CA VAL A 599 -14.42 -26.05 17.23
C VAL A 599 -14.92 -25.21 18.40
N ASP A 600 -14.09 -25.06 19.43
CA ASP A 600 -14.35 -24.20 20.57
C ASP A 600 -13.68 -22.84 20.34
N LEU A 601 -14.47 -21.77 20.45
CA LEU A 601 -14.07 -20.39 20.20
C LEU A 601 -13.83 -19.63 21.51
N VAL A 602 -12.80 -18.79 21.53
CA VAL A 602 -12.66 -17.68 22.49
C VAL A 602 -13.33 -16.42 21.96
N ALA A 603 -13.66 -15.49 22.86
CA ALA A 603 -14.06 -14.14 22.46
C ALA A 603 -12.84 -13.38 21.92
N GLY A 604 -13.00 -12.64 20.82
CA GLY A 604 -11.89 -12.12 20.03
C GLY A 604 -11.47 -13.10 18.93
N ASP A 605 -10.21 -13.03 18.52
CA ASP A 605 -9.71 -13.74 17.34
C ASP A 605 -9.46 -15.24 17.56
N ASN A 606 -9.86 -16.05 16.58
CA ASN A 606 -9.62 -17.48 16.52
C ASN A 606 -8.99 -17.81 15.15
N ALA A 607 -7.74 -18.29 15.13
CA ALA A 607 -7.12 -18.78 13.90
C ALA A 607 -7.67 -20.19 13.61
N ILE A 608 -8.33 -20.35 12.46
CA ILE A 608 -8.92 -21.61 12.02
C ILE A 608 -8.07 -22.18 10.87
N GLU A 609 -7.67 -23.43 11.01
CA GLU A 609 -6.98 -24.19 9.96
C GLU A 609 -7.48 -25.65 9.97
N PHE A 610 -7.81 -26.19 8.80
CA PHE A 610 -8.09 -27.61 8.63
C PHE A 610 -7.74 -28.11 7.23
N ASP A 611 -7.58 -29.42 7.11
CA ASP A 611 -7.30 -30.08 5.85
C ASP A 611 -8.61 -30.57 5.19
N ALA A 612 -8.83 -30.21 3.92
CA ALA A 612 -9.97 -30.60 3.11
C ALA A 612 -9.54 -31.53 1.97
N GLU A 613 -10.08 -32.76 1.93
CA GLU A 613 -9.85 -33.70 0.82
C GLU A 613 -10.83 -33.42 -0.32
N VAL A 614 -10.33 -32.97 -1.46
CA VAL A 614 -11.13 -32.72 -2.67
C VAL A 614 -10.72 -33.68 -3.78
N LYS A 615 -11.71 -34.21 -4.49
CA LYS A 615 -11.50 -35.12 -5.64
C LYS A 615 -11.51 -34.31 -6.93
N ALA A 616 -10.73 -34.76 -7.91
CA ALA A 616 -10.71 -34.17 -9.25
C ALA A 616 -12.13 -34.09 -9.83
N GLY A 617 -12.55 -32.91 -10.26
CA GLY A 617 -13.89 -32.61 -10.76
C GLY A 617 -14.96 -32.41 -9.67
N ALA A 618 -14.61 -32.41 -8.38
CA ALA A 618 -15.51 -32.11 -7.28
C ALA A 618 -15.36 -30.66 -6.80
N LYS A 619 -16.42 -30.10 -6.22
CA LYS A 619 -16.38 -28.79 -5.56
C LYS A 619 -15.89 -28.94 -4.13
N PHE A 620 -15.08 -28.00 -3.63
CA PHE A 620 -14.95 -27.80 -2.19
C PHE A 620 -16.24 -27.18 -1.65
N VAL A 621 -16.63 -27.57 -0.44
CA VAL A 621 -17.76 -26.98 0.30
C VAL A 621 -17.32 -26.71 1.73
N LEU A 622 -17.51 -25.46 2.17
CA LEU A 622 -17.46 -25.07 3.57
C LEU A 622 -18.89 -25.08 4.12
N SER A 623 -19.04 -25.62 5.32
CA SER A 623 -20.25 -25.67 6.12
C SER A 623 -19.89 -25.35 7.56
N ILE A 624 -20.33 -24.19 8.07
CA ILE A 624 -20.20 -23.83 9.48
C ILE A 624 -21.58 -23.81 10.12
N GLN A 625 -21.77 -24.47 11.27
CA GLN A 625 -22.98 -24.33 12.11
C GLN A 625 -22.63 -23.59 13.40
N LEU A 626 -23.48 -22.64 13.81
CA LEU A 626 -23.28 -21.83 15.03
C LEU A 626 -23.72 -22.59 16.31
N GLY A 627 -23.17 -23.78 16.48
CA GLY A 627 -23.42 -24.72 17.56
C GLY A 627 -22.75 -26.06 17.31
N TRP A 628 -22.95 -27.03 18.21
CA TRP A 628 -22.44 -28.40 18.11
C TRP A 628 -23.46 -29.45 18.60
N GLU A 629 -23.47 -30.63 17.98
CA GLU A 629 -24.27 -31.79 18.42
C GLU A 629 -23.42 -32.80 19.19
N GLU A 630 -23.74 -33.05 20.45
CA GLU A 630 -23.04 -34.04 21.26
C GLU A 630 -23.74 -35.41 21.14
N LYS A 631 -23.24 -36.24 20.22
CA LYS A 631 -23.72 -37.61 20.03
C LYS A 631 -23.22 -38.54 21.14
N VAL A 632 -23.99 -38.63 22.22
CA VAL A 632 -23.81 -39.67 23.25
C VAL A 632 -24.52 -40.95 22.82
N GLU A 633 -23.76 -42.02 22.55
CA GLU A 633 -24.29 -43.30 22.12
C GLU A 633 -25.27 -43.89 23.16
N GLY A 634 -26.55 -44.02 22.78
CA GLY A 634 -27.61 -44.53 23.65
C GLY A 634 -28.36 -43.49 24.50
N ALA A 635 -28.02 -42.19 24.41
CA ALA A 635 -28.77 -41.13 25.08
C ALA A 635 -29.89 -40.57 24.19
N ASN A 636 -31.05 -40.29 24.79
CA ASN A 636 -32.14 -39.52 24.20
C ASN A 636 -32.84 -38.76 25.36
N PRO A 637 -32.94 -37.41 25.34
CA PRO A 637 -32.56 -36.50 24.26
C PRO A 637 -31.05 -36.40 23.99
N ILE A 638 -30.72 -36.03 22.76
CA ILE A 638 -29.38 -35.64 22.33
C ILE A 638 -29.04 -34.30 23.00
N SER A 639 -27.85 -34.17 23.61
CA SER A 639 -27.36 -32.87 24.06
C SER A 639 -26.86 -32.07 22.87
N HIS A 640 -27.27 -30.81 22.78
CA HIS A 640 -26.73 -29.86 21.82
C HIS A 640 -26.20 -28.61 22.52
N GLN A 641 -25.25 -27.94 21.86
CA GLN A 641 -24.71 -26.66 22.25
C GLN A 641 -24.99 -25.67 21.12
N TYR A 642 -25.33 -24.44 21.47
CA TYR A 642 -25.57 -23.34 20.55
C TYR A 642 -24.59 -22.22 20.91
N LEU A 643 -24.12 -21.46 19.93
CA LEU A 643 -23.10 -20.41 20.14
C LEU A 643 -23.61 -19.25 21.03
N GLY A 644 -24.93 -19.11 21.16
CA GLY A 644 -25.57 -17.94 21.77
C GLY A 644 -25.61 -16.76 20.79
N SER A 645 -26.03 -15.60 21.27
CA SER A 645 -26.01 -14.37 20.47
C SER A 645 -24.57 -13.95 20.23
N ASN A 646 -24.16 -13.88 18.96
CA ASN A 646 -22.76 -13.71 18.58
C ASN A 646 -22.64 -12.98 17.24
N THR A 647 -21.62 -12.14 17.10
CA THR A 647 -21.16 -11.63 15.80
C THR A 647 -19.85 -12.32 15.48
N LEU A 648 -19.83 -13.05 14.36
CA LEU A 648 -18.66 -13.68 13.79
C LEU A 648 -18.15 -12.84 12.62
N VAL A 649 -16.85 -12.57 12.57
CA VAL A 649 -16.17 -11.97 11.41
C VAL A 649 -15.15 -12.97 10.90
N LEU A 650 -15.43 -13.57 9.73
CA LEU A 650 -14.56 -14.50 9.04
C LEU A 650 -13.76 -13.72 7.98
N SER A 651 -12.45 -13.61 8.17
CA SER A 651 -11.52 -12.89 7.30
C SER A 651 -10.35 -13.77 6.87
N GLU A 652 -9.57 -13.31 5.89
CA GLU A 652 -8.42 -14.03 5.34
C GLU A 652 -8.73 -15.46 4.84
N PHE A 653 -9.94 -15.66 4.29
CA PHE A 653 -10.36 -16.98 3.82
C PHE A 653 -9.52 -17.44 2.63
N LYS A 654 -8.77 -18.53 2.82
CA LYS A 654 -7.78 -19.08 1.88
C LYS A 654 -7.96 -20.59 1.76
N MET A 655 -7.72 -21.11 0.55
CA MET A 655 -7.59 -22.54 0.30
C MET A 655 -6.44 -22.76 -0.67
N ASP A 656 -5.41 -23.44 -0.19
CA ASP A 656 -4.20 -23.68 -0.96
C ASP A 656 -4.49 -24.59 -2.17
N GLY A 657 -3.89 -24.28 -3.32
CA GLY A 657 -3.68 -25.25 -4.39
C GLY A 657 -3.04 -26.53 -3.84
N VAL A 658 -3.48 -27.71 -4.35
CA VAL A 658 -3.16 -29.06 -3.82
C VAL A 658 -1.83 -29.08 -3.08
N ALA A 659 -1.86 -29.28 -1.76
CA ALA A 659 -0.80 -28.85 -0.84
C ALA A 659 0.62 -29.16 -1.33
N ALA A 660 1.23 -28.15 -1.98
CA ALA A 660 2.51 -28.30 -2.67
C ALA A 660 3.50 -27.18 -2.36
N ASN A 661 3.38 -26.59 -1.15
CA ASN A 661 4.50 -26.01 -0.37
C ASN A 661 4.92 -24.64 -1.01
N VAL A 662 4.93 -23.49 -0.30
CA VAL A 662 4.97 -22.15 -0.95
C VAL A 662 6.40 -21.59 -1.21
N GLY A 663 6.61 -20.87 -2.31
CA GLY A 663 7.82 -20.12 -2.69
C GLY A 663 7.49 -19.05 -3.76
N SER A 664 8.20 -17.93 -3.80
CA SER A 664 7.74 -16.68 -4.46
C SER A 664 8.72 -16.13 -5.50
N GLY A 665 8.28 -16.01 -6.75
CA GLY A 665 9.04 -15.37 -7.84
C GLY A 665 8.17 -14.50 -8.75
N SER A 666 8.73 -13.37 -9.21
CA SER A 666 8.11 -12.39 -10.11
C SER A 666 8.23 -12.77 -11.59
N GLN A 667 7.25 -12.42 -12.41
CA GLN A 667 7.26 -12.61 -13.88
C GLN A 667 7.92 -11.44 -14.62
N ASP A 668 8.37 -11.70 -15.85
CA ASP A 668 8.63 -10.71 -16.90
C ASP A 668 7.92 -11.06 -18.24
N ASP A 669 8.03 -10.17 -19.23
CA ASP A 669 6.98 -9.85 -20.22
C ASP A 669 6.77 -10.85 -21.39
N GLU A 670 7.38 -12.04 -21.42
CA GLU A 670 7.19 -13.01 -22.53
C GLU A 670 6.48 -14.33 -22.17
N GLY A 671 6.10 -14.55 -20.90
CA GLY A 671 5.08 -15.54 -20.56
C GLY A 671 5.48 -17.02 -20.65
N GLU A 672 6.78 -17.36 -20.61
CA GLU A 672 7.25 -18.69 -20.21
C GLU A 672 7.65 -18.71 -18.72
N GLU A 673 7.33 -19.80 -18.00
CA GLU A 673 7.70 -19.94 -16.59
C GLU A 673 9.22 -20.18 -16.41
N THR A 674 9.99 -19.10 -16.23
CA THR A 674 11.25 -19.15 -15.48
C THR A 674 10.92 -18.85 -14.01
N GLY A 675 10.77 -19.80 -13.08
CA GLY A 675 11.46 -21.08 -13.01
C GLY A 675 12.15 -21.15 -11.64
N GLU A 676 11.37 -21.14 -10.55
CA GLU A 676 11.90 -21.52 -9.22
C GLU A 676 12.19 -23.03 -9.22
N LEU A 677 13.38 -23.37 -9.72
CA LEU A 677 13.84 -24.76 -9.78
C LEU A 677 14.01 -25.35 -8.36
N LEU A 678 14.32 -24.49 -7.38
CA LEU A 678 14.40 -24.81 -5.96
C LEU A 678 13.74 -23.70 -5.14
N SER A 679 12.70 -24.04 -4.37
CA SER A 679 12.13 -23.17 -3.32
C SER A 679 12.22 -23.81 -1.94
N LEU A 680 12.51 -23.00 -0.93
CA LEU A 680 12.40 -23.38 0.49
C LEU A 680 10.96 -23.16 0.96
N LYS A 681 10.28 -24.24 1.33
CA LYS A 681 8.83 -24.23 1.56
C LYS A 681 8.44 -24.66 2.98
N SER A 682 9.26 -25.49 3.63
CA SER A 682 9.14 -25.84 5.05
C SER A 682 10.49 -26.31 5.61
N LEU A 683 10.61 -26.35 6.94
CA LEU A 683 11.75 -26.94 7.65
C LEU A 683 11.22 -28.09 8.50
N LYS A 684 11.87 -29.25 8.45
CA LYS A 684 11.53 -30.36 9.36
C LYS A 684 11.79 -29.89 10.81
N PRO A 685 10.82 -29.99 11.75
CA PRO A 685 10.96 -29.43 13.10
C PRO A 685 11.88 -30.24 14.03
N GLU A 686 12.41 -31.36 13.54
CA GLU A 686 13.30 -32.27 14.25
C GLU A 686 14.42 -32.73 13.31
N MET A 687 15.50 -33.28 13.88
CA MET A 687 16.66 -33.75 13.12
C MET A 687 16.26 -34.76 12.03
N GLY A 688 16.95 -34.74 10.90
CA GLY A 688 16.76 -35.73 9.82
C GLY A 688 17.99 -35.92 8.97
N GLU A 689 18.02 -36.98 8.16
CA GLU A 689 19.11 -37.28 7.23
C GLU A 689 18.81 -36.75 5.82
N GLU A 690 19.85 -36.58 4.98
CA GLU A 690 19.76 -36.04 3.61
C GLU A 690 18.69 -36.73 2.75
N GLY A 691 18.50 -38.04 2.93
CA GLY A 691 17.46 -38.82 2.24
C GLY A 691 16.03 -38.33 2.47
N ILE A 692 15.75 -37.66 3.60
CA ILE A 692 14.45 -37.05 3.88
C ILE A 692 14.24 -35.81 3.02
N ALA A 693 15.26 -34.95 2.85
CA ALA A 693 15.19 -33.79 1.95
C ALA A 693 15.07 -34.22 0.48
N VAL A 694 15.81 -35.28 0.08
CA VAL A 694 15.69 -35.88 -1.27
C VAL A 694 14.29 -36.45 -1.52
N ALA A 695 13.65 -37.05 -0.50
CA ALA A 695 12.30 -37.56 -0.60
C ALA A 695 11.24 -36.45 -0.65
N ASN A 696 11.47 -35.33 0.06
CA ASN A 696 10.53 -34.22 0.22
C ASN A 696 11.09 -32.90 -0.36
N PRO A 697 11.08 -32.72 -1.70
CA PRO A 697 11.49 -31.48 -2.34
C PRO A 697 10.94 -30.21 -1.70
N GLY A 698 11.83 -29.27 -1.42
CA GLY A 698 11.50 -28.01 -0.77
C GLY A 698 11.34 -28.03 0.75
N GLN A 699 11.40 -29.21 1.38
CA GLN A 699 11.54 -29.31 2.83
C GLN A 699 13.02 -29.32 3.20
N ALA A 700 13.47 -28.29 3.93
CA ALA A 700 14.79 -28.27 4.53
C ALA A 700 14.90 -29.27 5.69
N VAL A 701 16.06 -29.88 5.83
CA VAL A 701 16.37 -30.84 6.88
C VAL A 701 17.74 -30.52 7.47
N VAL A 702 17.79 -30.33 8.79
CA VAL A 702 19.06 -30.17 9.54
C VAL A 702 19.46 -31.50 10.16
N TRP A 703 20.74 -31.85 10.02
CA TRP A 703 21.37 -33.00 10.65
C TRP A 703 22.50 -32.56 11.57
N TYR A 704 22.71 -33.25 12.68
CA TYR A 704 23.87 -33.07 13.54
C TYR A 704 24.32 -34.38 14.18
N ASP A 705 25.63 -34.54 14.42
CA ASP A 705 26.18 -35.77 14.98
C ASP A 705 25.86 -35.86 16.47
N GLN A 706 24.82 -36.60 16.84
CA GLN A 706 24.44 -36.87 18.24
C GLN A 706 25.44 -37.80 18.98
N GLY A 707 26.53 -38.20 18.32
CA GLY A 707 27.52 -39.15 18.80
C GLY A 707 27.26 -40.56 18.28
N GLY A 708 28.31 -41.22 17.82
CA GLY A 708 28.26 -42.59 17.29
C GLY A 708 28.89 -42.75 15.89
N TRP A 709 29.14 -41.65 15.19
CA TRP A 709 29.87 -41.65 13.91
C TRP A 709 31.37 -41.40 14.13
N LEU A 710 31.78 -40.14 14.21
CA LEU A 710 33.18 -39.74 14.38
C LEU A 710 33.27 -38.51 15.28
N GLY A 711 34.01 -38.63 16.39
CA GLY A 711 34.24 -37.50 17.29
C GLY A 711 33.19 -37.33 18.40
N ALA A 712 33.20 -36.14 19.02
CA ALA A 712 32.30 -35.78 20.11
C ALA A 712 30.89 -35.40 19.62
N ALA A 713 29.88 -35.78 20.40
CA ALA A 713 28.49 -35.43 20.14
C ALA A 713 28.27 -33.91 20.12
N SER A 714 27.46 -33.46 19.17
CA SER A 714 27.04 -32.08 18.94
C SER A 714 25.53 -31.94 19.13
N THR A 715 25.04 -30.70 19.26
CA THR A 715 23.60 -30.39 19.32
C THR A 715 23.29 -29.21 18.44
N ALA A 716 22.11 -29.19 17.80
CA ALA A 716 21.60 -28.03 17.11
C ALA A 716 20.13 -27.77 17.42
N THR A 717 19.74 -26.51 17.45
CA THR A 717 18.35 -26.02 17.43
C THR A 717 18.14 -25.17 16.19
N PHE A 718 16.96 -25.26 15.58
CA PHE A 718 16.68 -24.60 14.31
C PHE A 718 15.19 -24.30 14.14
N ASN A 719 14.89 -23.21 13.43
CA ASN A 719 13.54 -22.76 13.10
C ASN A 719 13.53 -22.14 11.70
N LEU A 720 12.34 -22.08 11.11
CA LEU A 720 12.07 -21.35 9.88
C LEU A 720 11.12 -20.21 10.22
N THR A 721 11.49 -18.99 9.85
CA THR A 721 10.68 -17.79 10.05
C THR A 721 10.92 -16.89 8.84
N ASP A 722 9.85 -16.48 8.16
CA ASP A 722 9.88 -15.56 7.00
C ASP A 722 10.92 -15.94 5.92
N GLY A 723 11.02 -17.23 5.60
CA GLY A 723 11.97 -17.77 4.60
C GLY A 723 13.43 -17.90 5.08
N VAL A 724 13.73 -17.56 6.34
CA VAL A 724 15.06 -17.67 6.94
C VAL A 724 15.16 -18.90 7.84
N ILE A 725 16.15 -19.76 7.59
CA ILE A 725 16.50 -20.88 8.47
C ILE A 725 17.55 -20.40 9.48
N SER A 726 17.16 -20.22 10.74
CA SER A 726 18.10 -20.00 11.82
C SER A 726 18.61 -21.34 12.36
N ILE A 727 19.92 -21.46 12.63
CA ILE A 727 20.57 -22.64 13.21
C ILE A 727 21.52 -22.19 14.31
N THR A 728 21.31 -22.65 15.54
CA THR A 728 22.26 -22.50 16.65
C THR A 728 22.82 -23.88 16.97
N ALA A 729 24.15 -24.05 16.90
CA ALA A 729 24.81 -25.34 17.10
C ALA A 729 25.94 -25.26 18.13
N THR A 730 26.07 -26.33 18.92
CA THR A 730 27.17 -26.58 19.86
C THR A 730 27.97 -27.78 19.35
N GLN A 731 29.26 -27.58 19.11
CA GLN A 731 30.19 -28.55 18.54
C GLN A 731 31.45 -28.63 19.43
N PRO A 732 31.45 -29.49 20.46
CA PRO A 732 32.57 -29.62 21.39
C PRO A 732 33.92 -29.95 20.72
N ALA A 733 35.00 -29.65 21.43
CA ALA A 733 36.35 -29.97 20.97
C ALA A 733 36.49 -31.49 20.69
N GLY A 734 36.76 -31.82 19.42
CA GLY A 734 36.85 -33.20 18.95
C GLY A 734 35.60 -33.73 18.23
N SER A 735 34.54 -32.93 18.03
CA SER A 735 33.46 -33.24 17.08
C SER A 735 33.98 -33.35 15.64
N CYS A 736 33.32 -34.15 14.78
CA CYS A 736 33.70 -34.28 13.37
C CYS A 736 33.59 -32.95 12.60
N TRP A 737 34.29 -32.87 11.47
CA TRP A 737 34.22 -31.75 10.54
C TRP A 737 32.86 -31.63 9.83
N PHE A 738 31.99 -32.65 9.92
CA PHE A 738 30.62 -32.69 9.38
C PHE A 738 29.52 -32.65 10.45
N ALA A 739 29.87 -32.25 11.68
CA ALA A 739 29.01 -32.33 12.86
C ALA A 739 27.67 -31.58 12.78
N THR A 740 27.49 -30.66 11.83
CA THR A 740 26.19 -30.03 11.53
C THR A 740 26.07 -29.78 10.02
N GLN A 741 24.94 -30.15 9.44
CA GLN A 741 24.64 -30.07 8.02
C GLN A 741 23.19 -29.62 7.78
N LEU A 742 22.95 -28.95 6.66
CA LEU A 742 21.63 -28.52 6.16
C LEU A 742 21.44 -29.04 4.74
N PHE A 743 20.31 -29.71 4.49
CA PHE A 743 19.94 -30.29 3.20
C PHE A 743 18.63 -29.68 2.69
N LEU A 744 18.58 -29.29 1.42
CA LEU A 744 17.37 -28.82 0.73
C LEU A 744 17.44 -29.20 -0.75
N TYR A 745 16.42 -29.89 -1.28
CA TYR A 745 16.43 -30.43 -2.65
C TYR A 745 15.27 -29.94 -3.51
N SER A 746 15.52 -29.86 -4.82
CA SER A 746 14.58 -29.43 -5.85
C SER A 746 13.55 -30.50 -6.19
N LYS A 747 12.53 -30.10 -6.97
CA LYS A 747 11.80 -31.04 -7.83
C LYS A 747 12.75 -31.57 -8.93
N GLU A 748 12.29 -32.50 -9.75
CA GLU A 748 13.11 -33.03 -10.84
C GLU A 748 13.40 -31.93 -11.88
N LEU A 749 14.68 -31.59 -12.04
CA LEU A 749 15.17 -30.64 -13.03
C LEU A 749 15.49 -31.37 -14.33
N GLN A 750 15.45 -30.66 -15.45
CA GLN A 750 15.84 -31.20 -16.76
C GLN A 750 17.37 -31.18 -16.93
N PRO A 751 17.94 -31.90 -17.93
CA PRO A 751 19.35 -31.77 -18.25
C PRO A 751 19.68 -30.32 -18.66
N GLY A 752 20.75 -29.75 -18.13
CA GLY A 752 21.11 -28.34 -18.35
C GLY A 752 22.15 -27.81 -17.37
N SER A 753 22.55 -26.56 -17.59
CA SER A 753 23.46 -25.80 -16.73
C SER A 753 22.69 -25.02 -15.68
N TYR A 754 23.16 -25.02 -14.44
CA TYR A 754 22.46 -24.40 -13.31
C TYR A 754 23.43 -23.72 -12.34
N THR A 755 22.98 -22.66 -11.68
CA THR A 755 23.68 -22.02 -10.55
C THR A 755 22.83 -22.11 -9.29
N LEU A 756 23.39 -22.70 -8.23
CA LEU A 756 22.85 -22.68 -6.88
C LEU A 756 23.44 -21.48 -6.13
N SER A 757 22.59 -20.67 -5.50
CA SER A 757 22.98 -19.52 -4.68
C SER A 757 22.23 -19.48 -3.35
N PHE A 758 22.85 -18.92 -2.30
CA PHE A 758 22.20 -18.65 -1.01
C PHE A 758 22.98 -17.59 -0.21
N ASN A 759 22.29 -16.95 0.71
CA ASN A 759 22.90 -16.09 1.73
C ASN A 759 23.11 -16.89 3.02
N LEU A 760 24.28 -16.69 3.64
CA LEU A 760 24.69 -17.29 4.91
C LEU A 760 25.25 -16.19 5.81
N LYS A 761 24.52 -15.85 6.87
CA LYS A 761 25.03 -15.00 7.95
C LYS A 761 25.53 -15.86 9.08
N LEU A 762 26.67 -15.52 9.67
CA LEU A 762 27.29 -16.25 10.78
C LEU A 762 27.70 -15.31 11.90
N ASN A 763 27.60 -15.75 13.16
CA ASN A 763 28.15 -14.99 14.29
C ASN A 763 29.70 -15.03 14.39
N LYS A 764 30.37 -15.78 13.51
CA LYS A 764 31.83 -15.97 13.50
C LYS A 764 32.37 -16.29 12.11
N ALA A 765 33.66 -16.01 11.90
CA ALA A 765 34.37 -16.51 10.72
C ALA A 765 34.67 -18.02 10.83
N GLY A 766 34.80 -18.69 9.68
CA GLY A 766 35.08 -20.12 9.59
C GLY A 766 35.30 -20.58 8.15
N LYS A 767 35.33 -21.90 7.93
CA LYS A 767 35.31 -22.49 6.58
C LYS A 767 34.14 -23.46 6.47
N VAL A 768 33.27 -23.23 5.50
CA VAL A 768 32.12 -24.09 5.20
C VAL A 768 32.34 -24.84 3.90
N LYS A 769 31.66 -25.97 3.74
CA LYS A 769 31.61 -26.74 2.50
C LYS A 769 30.17 -26.80 2.03
N PHE A 770 29.93 -26.64 0.74
CA PHE A 770 28.60 -26.80 0.17
C PHE A 770 28.66 -27.47 -1.21
N ALA A 771 27.62 -28.23 -1.53
CA ALA A 771 27.51 -29.00 -2.76
C ALA A 771 26.15 -28.81 -3.44
N ALA A 772 26.15 -29.00 -4.76
CA ALA A 772 24.95 -29.34 -5.53
C ALA A 772 24.97 -30.85 -5.78
N ASN A 773 24.08 -31.59 -5.12
CA ASN A 773 24.03 -33.06 -5.14
C ASN A 773 22.88 -33.59 -6.02
N SER A 774 23.11 -34.63 -6.84
CA SER A 774 22.06 -35.23 -7.69
C SER A 774 21.23 -36.37 -7.06
N GLY A 775 21.16 -36.40 -5.73
CA GLY A 775 20.39 -37.40 -4.96
C GLY A 775 21.20 -38.62 -4.48
N ALA A 776 20.51 -39.56 -3.83
CA ALA A 776 21.09 -40.48 -2.85
C ALA A 776 22.07 -41.58 -3.35
N ASN A 777 22.37 -41.68 -4.65
CA ASN A 777 23.19 -42.79 -5.20
C ASN A 777 24.15 -42.41 -6.35
N ASN A 778 24.23 -41.14 -6.79
CA ASN A 778 25.24 -40.71 -7.77
C ASN A 778 25.38 -39.17 -7.81
N PRO A 779 26.48 -38.65 -8.39
CA PRO A 779 27.58 -38.05 -7.64
C PRO A 779 27.31 -36.59 -7.21
N ILE A 780 28.23 -36.06 -6.41
CA ILE A 780 28.46 -34.62 -6.28
C ILE A 780 28.63 -34.03 -7.68
N VAL A 781 27.77 -33.09 -8.08
CA VAL A 781 27.83 -32.47 -9.41
C VAL A 781 28.78 -31.26 -9.39
N ALA A 782 28.80 -30.52 -8.28
CA ALA A 782 29.81 -29.53 -7.96
C ALA A 782 29.99 -29.41 -6.43
N ILE A 783 31.20 -29.07 -5.98
CA ILE A 783 31.49 -28.81 -4.56
C ILE A 783 32.40 -27.61 -4.40
N ALA A 784 32.09 -26.78 -3.41
CA ALA A 784 32.88 -25.63 -3.01
C ALA A 784 33.24 -25.75 -1.52
N SER A 785 34.38 -25.17 -1.15
CA SER A 785 34.77 -24.99 0.26
C SER A 785 35.30 -23.57 0.42
N GLN A 786 34.53 -22.74 1.11
CA GLN A 786 34.69 -21.29 1.11
C GLN A 786 35.04 -20.81 2.53
N ASP A 787 36.02 -19.91 2.63
CA ASP A 787 36.25 -19.14 3.85
C ASP A 787 35.16 -18.08 3.96
N VAL A 788 34.49 -18.04 5.12
CA VAL A 788 33.37 -17.17 5.43
C VAL A 788 33.70 -16.27 6.61
N VAL A 789 33.17 -15.06 6.60
CA VAL A 789 33.34 -14.06 7.66
C VAL A 789 32.18 -14.06 8.64
N ALA A 790 32.39 -13.45 9.81
CA ALA A 790 31.28 -13.07 10.69
C ALA A 790 30.45 -11.96 10.03
N GLY A 791 29.13 -11.99 10.19
CA GLY A 791 28.19 -11.21 9.39
C GLY A 791 27.75 -11.97 8.14
N ASP A 792 27.30 -11.23 7.14
CA ASP A 792 26.66 -11.76 5.93
C ASP A 792 27.67 -12.26 4.89
N ASN A 793 27.37 -13.39 4.26
CA ASN A 793 28.11 -13.99 3.16
C ASN A 793 27.11 -14.40 2.06
N THR A 794 27.46 -14.21 0.79
CA THR A 794 26.71 -14.78 -0.34
C THR A 794 27.53 -15.89 -0.97
N LEU A 795 26.94 -17.06 -1.16
CA LEU A 795 27.61 -18.29 -1.58
C LEU A 795 26.95 -18.85 -2.85
N THR A 796 27.75 -19.21 -3.84
CA THR A 796 27.29 -19.64 -5.17
C THR A 796 28.09 -20.82 -5.69
N VAL A 797 27.44 -21.76 -6.39
CA VAL A 797 28.11 -22.85 -7.13
C VAL A 797 27.34 -23.22 -8.39
N THR A 798 28.05 -23.33 -9.51
CA THR A 798 27.52 -23.74 -10.82
C THR A 798 27.71 -25.24 -11.03
N PHE A 799 26.73 -25.93 -11.64
CA PHE A 799 26.71 -27.37 -11.86
C PHE A 799 25.95 -27.75 -13.14
N GLU A 800 26.20 -28.96 -13.67
CA GLU A 800 25.65 -29.46 -14.94
C GLU A 800 24.88 -30.76 -14.74
N LEU A 801 23.60 -30.80 -15.10
CA LEU A 801 22.81 -32.03 -15.12
C LEU A 801 22.86 -32.68 -16.52
N THR A 802 23.42 -33.89 -16.58
CA THR A 802 23.52 -34.67 -17.83
C THR A 802 22.31 -35.55 -18.12
N ALA A 803 21.40 -35.67 -17.15
CA ALA A 803 20.12 -36.35 -17.22
C ALA A 803 19.12 -35.64 -16.29
N ALA A 804 17.82 -35.85 -16.49
CA ALA A 804 16.81 -35.30 -15.58
C ALA A 804 16.99 -35.87 -14.16
N GLY A 805 16.87 -35.03 -13.15
CA GLY A 805 17.17 -35.39 -11.75
C GLY A 805 16.99 -34.22 -10.79
N LYS A 806 16.90 -34.53 -9.49
CA LYS A 806 16.85 -33.50 -8.44
C LYS A 806 18.26 -32.96 -8.18
N ALA A 807 18.39 -31.67 -7.93
CA ALA A 807 19.59 -31.02 -7.41
C ALA A 807 19.28 -30.34 -6.07
N GLY A 808 20.25 -30.19 -5.18
CA GLY A 808 19.99 -29.63 -3.87
C GLY A 808 21.21 -29.08 -3.17
N LEU A 809 20.98 -28.08 -2.31
CA LEU A 809 21.94 -27.58 -1.35
C LEU A 809 22.22 -28.65 -0.31
N SER A 810 23.50 -29.04 -0.22
CA SER A 810 24.06 -29.80 0.89
C SER A 810 25.12 -28.90 1.53
N LEU A 811 24.75 -28.16 2.58
CA LEU A 811 25.59 -27.22 3.31
C LEU A 811 26.14 -27.87 4.58
N GLN A 812 27.43 -27.66 4.83
CA GLN A 812 28.17 -28.26 5.93
C GLN A 812 29.05 -27.23 6.64
N PHE A 813 28.92 -27.17 7.96
CA PHE A 813 29.62 -26.22 8.83
C PHE A 813 31.02 -26.71 9.24
N GLY A 814 31.83 -27.08 8.24
CA GLY A 814 33.21 -27.56 8.40
C GLY A 814 33.75 -28.24 7.14
N VAL A 815 35.06 -28.52 7.13
CA VAL A 815 35.80 -29.10 5.97
C VAL A 815 36.80 -30.16 6.41
N ASP A 816 36.93 -31.23 5.63
CA ASP A 816 37.86 -32.33 5.91
C ASP A 816 39.31 -31.85 5.93
N GLY A 817 40.11 -32.41 6.83
CA GLY A 817 41.47 -31.95 7.11
C GLY A 817 41.61 -30.57 7.77
N VAL A 818 40.55 -29.76 7.85
CA VAL A 818 40.53 -28.44 8.52
C VAL A 818 39.84 -28.50 9.88
N GLY A 819 38.69 -29.19 9.95
CA GLY A 819 37.85 -29.27 11.15
C GLY A 819 36.46 -28.64 10.92
N ASN A 820 35.65 -28.62 11.98
CA ASN A 820 34.41 -27.85 12.01
C ASN A 820 34.65 -26.41 12.47
N ILE A 821 33.62 -25.58 12.44
CA ILE A 821 33.72 -24.17 12.88
C ILE A 821 33.51 -23.98 14.39
N GLY A 822 33.32 -25.05 15.16
CA GLY A 822 32.94 -25.02 16.59
C GLY A 822 31.54 -24.45 16.80
N ASP A 823 31.20 -24.08 18.03
CA ASP A 823 29.89 -23.46 18.36
C ASP A 823 29.59 -22.25 17.47
N PHE A 824 28.40 -22.18 16.88
CA PHE A 824 27.99 -21.12 15.94
C PHE A 824 26.49 -20.83 16.00
N GLU A 825 26.13 -19.63 15.53
CA GLU A 825 24.78 -19.24 15.14
C GLU A 825 24.82 -18.82 13.67
N ALA A 826 23.87 -19.31 12.89
CA ALA A 826 23.76 -19.08 11.46
C ALA A 826 22.33 -18.71 11.05
N GLU A 827 22.18 -17.84 10.05
CA GLU A 827 20.92 -17.62 9.31
C GLU A 827 21.19 -17.96 7.84
N VAL A 828 20.37 -18.84 7.27
CA VAL A 828 20.43 -19.24 5.84
C VAL A 828 19.16 -18.77 5.15
N SER A 829 19.30 -17.99 4.08
CA SER A 829 18.19 -17.37 3.35
C SER A 829 18.48 -17.28 1.85
N ASN A 830 17.48 -16.87 1.06
CA ASN A 830 17.59 -16.64 -0.39
C ASN A 830 18.19 -17.84 -1.15
N ILE A 831 17.81 -19.07 -0.77
CA ILE A 831 18.31 -20.29 -1.39
C ILE A 831 17.58 -20.50 -2.73
N ALA A 832 18.31 -20.40 -3.84
CA ALA A 832 17.76 -20.51 -5.19
C ALA A 832 18.63 -21.37 -6.10
N ILE A 833 18.00 -22.12 -7.01
CA ILE A 833 18.65 -22.70 -8.19
C ILE A 833 18.07 -21.99 -9.42
N VAL A 834 18.94 -21.49 -10.28
CA VAL A 834 18.61 -20.78 -11.52
C VAL A 834 19.26 -21.52 -12.70
N ALA A 835 18.58 -21.62 -13.84
CA ALA A 835 19.18 -22.12 -15.08
C ALA A 835 20.14 -21.09 -15.66
N ASN A 836 21.29 -21.53 -16.19
CA ASN A 836 22.16 -20.66 -16.96
C ASN A 836 21.80 -20.80 -18.46
N GLU A 837 21.81 -19.68 -19.19
CA GLU A 837 21.61 -19.60 -20.66
C GLU A 837 22.75 -20.23 -21.48
#